data_AF-A0A7K3YZR2-F1
#
_entry.id   AF-A0A7K3YZR2-F1
#
_cell.length_a   1.000
_cell.length_b   1.000
_cell.length_c   1.000
_cell.angle_alpha   90.00
_cell.angle_beta   90.00
_cell.angle_gamma   90.00
#
_symmetry.space_group_name_H-M   'P 1'
#
loop_
_entity.id
_entity.type
_entity.pdbx_description
1 polymer ?
#
loop_
_entity_poly.entity_id
_entity_poly.type
_entity_poly.pdbx_seq_one_letter_code
_entity_poly.pdbx_strand_id
1 'polypeptide(L)'
;MKIAIYGKGGIGKSTVAANLSAALANKGYSLLQIGCDPKHDSTRLLLGGKIPETALQYIRATLPEDRQAEDIVYRGYGNVACVEAGGPEPGVGCAGRGIITTFDVLSDLGISPALFDITLYDVLGDVVCGGFAVPIRTEYVDAVYIVTSGEYLSLYAANNILRGVKNFTETKGRVAGIIFNARNVPEEVERVERFAAAVGLPIVARIPRSGIFGTAEKDGCTLIERYPESGEAALFRSLAEHAGKILAGEKEILHQAQPLSDEDLERVVLSRNDPKPAHRFVFPTKKPDADTKCLSPTMKKKLPLFGCAFAGAVSVTALVSDAATVMHCPRSCALMIVEKLLVMEYFAELRYGGSTGTGLTGRLVTTDMTDEDFIFGGEKKLADALGQVIAKGFGTVFVVTACPPGIIGDDLDKTIAGVTAQYPATRIIPVKVDGNLVGDGLQGRMEAYKAAAGLIAPAASGSRKRTVNIIAEKWGSPHDARDIAAVRELLSRLGIGINCQFIGATTTASIAAFNTASLNLPAELDETMEGIRPVLAQVSDVRVLDLPLPTGFPETRDWLMAVGRHFGEETRSRQIIAQEEEGYRLRVADLLPQLEGKTILISSYARPFDWICDLADDLGMKILKAGITYSPLADSFVSRYDGRFPIEKDYTVEKRSGDIRALAPDLVLHTYPALNSTDRATSAPIPYCPGIGFSAGVVQAEQWLRRMRCTTTEGWKADGRCSQ
;
A
#
# COMPACT_ATOMS: atom_id res chain seq x y z
N MET A 1 19.25 31.00 -14.46
CA MET A 1 17.90 30.69 -15.02
C MET A 1 17.84 29.22 -15.39
N LYS A 2 16.69 28.58 -15.22
CA LYS A 2 16.48 27.15 -15.46
C LYS A 2 15.49 26.93 -16.61
N ILE A 3 15.90 26.21 -17.65
CA ILE A 3 15.09 25.93 -18.85
C ILE A 3 14.88 24.43 -18.95
N ALA A 4 13.66 23.97 -19.21
CA ALA A 4 13.45 22.59 -19.67
C ALA A 4 12.96 22.53 -21.11
N ILE A 5 13.46 21.53 -21.82
CA ILE A 5 13.05 21.18 -23.18
C ILE A 5 12.31 19.85 -23.10
N TYR A 6 11.02 19.90 -23.43
CA TYR A 6 10.11 18.76 -23.42
C TYR A 6 9.66 18.38 -24.83
N GLY A 7 9.21 17.15 -25.00
CA GLY A 7 8.65 16.66 -26.26
C GLY A 7 8.55 15.14 -26.30
N LYS A 8 7.97 14.63 -27.40
CA LYS A 8 7.84 13.20 -27.66
C LYS A 8 9.21 12.52 -27.81
N GLY A 9 9.33 11.25 -27.41
CA GLY A 9 10.52 10.44 -27.69
C GLY A 9 10.88 10.45 -29.17
N GLY A 10 12.15 10.76 -29.49
CA GLY A 10 12.65 10.78 -30.87
C GLY A 10 12.25 12.00 -31.71
N ILE A 11 11.61 13.03 -31.14
CA ILE A 11 11.22 14.24 -31.88
C ILE A 11 12.42 15.11 -32.30
N GLY A 12 13.58 14.98 -31.65
CA GLY A 12 14.79 15.78 -31.89
C GLY A 12 15.17 16.71 -30.73
N LYS A 13 14.68 16.46 -29.51
CA LYS A 13 14.95 17.31 -28.33
C LYS A 13 16.43 17.42 -28.00
N SER A 14 17.14 16.29 -27.91
CA SER A 14 18.58 16.22 -27.62
C SER A 14 19.37 17.08 -28.59
N THR A 15 19.04 17.02 -29.89
CA THR A 15 19.63 17.87 -30.93
C THR A 15 19.32 19.35 -30.72
N VAL A 16 18.07 19.68 -30.38
CA VAL A 16 17.67 21.07 -30.10
C VAL A 16 18.37 21.61 -28.84
N ALA A 17 18.44 20.81 -27.78
CA ALA A 17 19.11 21.13 -26.52
C ALA A 17 20.60 21.41 -26.73
N ALA A 18 21.33 20.49 -27.36
CA ALA A 18 22.76 20.64 -27.62
C ALA A 18 23.08 21.88 -28.48
N ASN A 19 22.29 22.15 -29.52
CA ASN A 19 22.50 23.32 -30.38
C ASN A 19 22.10 24.63 -29.70
N LEU A 20 21.06 24.63 -28.86
CA LEU A 20 20.70 25.80 -28.05
C LEU A 20 21.80 26.11 -27.01
N SER A 21 22.32 25.08 -26.33
CA SER A 21 23.45 25.21 -25.41
C SER A 21 24.68 25.79 -26.09
N ALA A 22 25.06 25.27 -27.27
CA ALA A 22 26.18 25.80 -28.04
C ALA A 22 25.96 27.26 -28.49
N ALA A 23 24.75 27.62 -28.91
CA ALA A 23 24.41 28.98 -29.31
C ALA A 23 24.46 29.98 -28.12
N LEU A 24 23.99 29.57 -26.94
CA LEU A 24 24.06 30.37 -25.72
C LEU A 24 25.51 30.50 -25.21
N ALA A 25 26.31 29.45 -25.31
CA ALA A 25 27.73 29.48 -24.95
C ALA A 25 28.51 30.47 -25.84
N ASN A 26 28.22 30.49 -27.15
CA ASN A 26 28.82 31.47 -28.08
C ASN A 26 28.43 32.93 -27.77
N LYS A 27 27.34 33.17 -27.03
CA LYS A 27 26.96 34.49 -26.50
C LYS A 27 27.65 34.83 -25.16
N GLY A 28 28.51 33.95 -24.65
CA GLY A 28 29.29 34.17 -23.43
C GLY A 28 28.61 33.76 -22.13
N TYR A 29 27.46 33.08 -22.18
CA TYR A 29 26.81 32.55 -20.99
C TYR A 29 27.51 31.29 -20.48
N SER A 30 27.60 31.14 -19.17
CA SER A 30 27.97 29.87 -18.53
C SER A 30 26.75 28.93 -18.49
N LEU A 31 26.92 27.69 -18.96
CA LEU A 31 25.82 26.73 -19.09
C LEU A 31 26.10 25.38 -18.45
N LEU A 32 25.04 24.80 -17.87
CA LEU A 32 24.95 23.41 -17.46
C LEU A 32 23.81 22.74 -18.23
N GLN A 33 24.12 21.71 -19.01
CA GLN A 33 23.12 20.84 -19.64
C GLN A 33 23.04 19.51 -18.88
N ILE A 34 21.83 19.16 -18.46
CA ILE A 34 21.52 17.89 -17.79
C ILE A 34 20.55 17.10 -18.67
N GLY A 35 21.00 15.94 -19.15
CA GLY A 35 20.16 14.97 -19.84
C GLY A 35 19.34 14.17 -18.84
N CYS A 36 18.02 14.30 -18.89
CA CYS A 36 17.05 13.61 -18.02
C CYS A 36 16.28 12.53 -18.81
N ASP A 37 17.00 11.77 -19.65
CA ASP A 37 16.46 10.68 -20.47
C ASP A 37 17.31 9.42 -20.21
N PRO A 38 16.69 8.23 -19.99
CA PRO A 38 17.40 6.96 -19.87
C PRO A 38 18.35 6.66 -21.03
N LYS A 39 18.10 7.24 -22.21
CA LYS A 39 18.91 7.09 -23.43
C LYS A 39 20.26 7.80 -23.40
N HIS A 40 20.48 8.70 -22.44
CA HIS A 40 21.78 9.34 -22.17
C HIS A 40 22.48 9.94 -23.41
N ASP A 41 21.71 10.52 -24.35
CA ASP A 41 22.19 11.03 -25.63
C ASP A 41 22.11 12.57 -25.78
N SER A 42 21.77 13.28 -24.71
CA SER A 42 21.50 14.72 -24.72
C SER A 42 22.76 15.56 -24.99
N THR A 43 23.85 15.20 -24.33
CA THR A 43 25.13 15.92 -24.31
C THR A 43 26.13 15.39 -25.35
N ARG A 44 25.79 14.29 -26.04
CA ARG A 44 26.67 13.59 -26.99
C ARG A 44 27.29 14.52 -28.03
N LEU A 45 26.52 15.43 -28.61
CA LEU A 45 27.01 16.37 -29.64
C LEU A 45 27.92 17.48 -29.08
N LEU A 46 27.77 17.82 -27.80
CA LEU A 46 28.66 18.78 -27.12
C LEU A 46 30.01 18.14 -26.77
N LEU A 47 30.03 16.81 -26.62
CA LEU A 47 31.20 16.02 -26.20
C LEU A 47 31.91 15.32 -27.37
N GLY A 48 31.75 15.83 -28.60
CA GLY A 48 32.44 15.27 -29.77
C GLY A 48 31.94 13.89 -30.17
N GLY A 49 30.66 13.59 -29.96
CA GLY A 49 30.00 12.34 -30.34
C GLY A 49 30.12 11.23 -29.30
N LYS A 50 30.80 11.49 -28.17
CA LYS A 50 31.01 10.56 -27.07
C LYS A 50 29.82 10.54 -26.12
N ILE A 51 29.56 9.38 -25.55
CA ILE A 51 28.59 9.20 -24.46
C ILE A 51 29.40 9.26 -23.15
N PRO A 52 29.12 10.22 -22.26
CA PRO A 52 29.81 10.30 -20.97
C PRO A 52 29.36 9.17 -20.03
N GLU A 53 30.12 8.93 -18.97
CA GLU A 53 29.61 8.14 -17.86
C GLU A 53 28.38 8.82 -17.26
N THR A 54 27.31 8.07 -17.03
CA THR A 54 26.08 8.62 -16.48
C THR A 54 26.14 8.69 -14.96
N ALA A 55 25.42 9.65 -14.38
CA ALA A 55 25.35 9.80 -12.93
C ALA A 55 24.86 8.51 -12.25
N LEU A 56 23.88 7.80 -12.83
CA LEU A 56 23.40 6.53 -12.26
C LEU A 56 24.42 5.39 -12.35
N GLN A 57 25.20 5.30 -13.43
CA GLN A 57 26.31 4.33 -13.51
C GLN A 57 27.36 4.61 -12.44
N TYR A 58 27.73 5.89 -12.29
CA TYR A 58 28.68 6.33 -11.29
C TYR A 58 28.19 6.06 -9.85
N ILE A 59 26.93 6.37 -9.55
CA ILE A 59 26.31 6.09 -8.24
C ILE A 59 26.38 4.61 -7.88
N ARG A 60 26.20 3.73 -8.88
CA ARG A 60 26.25 2.27 -8.69
C ARG A 60 27.68 1.75 -8.51
N ALA A 61 28.67 2.40 -9.12
CA ALA A 61 30.06 1.97 -9.08
C ALA A 61 30.86 2.57 -7.90
N THR A 62 30.44 3.73 -7.38
CA THR A 62 31.24 4.57 -6.49
C THR A 62 30.52 4.84 -5.15
N LEU A 63 31.24 4.61 -4.04
CA LEU A 63 30.75 4.85 -2.68
C LEU A 63 30.51 6.35 -2.43
N PRO A 64 29.50 6.75 -1.64
CA PRO A 64 29.16 8.15 -1.39
C PRO A 64 30.35 9.05 -0.99
N GLU A 65 31.23 8.57 -0.11
CA GLU A 65 32.40 9.28 0.40
C GLU A 65 33.50 9.54 -0.65
N ASP A 66 33.54 8.73 -1.70
CA ASP A 66 34.54 8.83 -2.78
C ASP A 66 34.01 9.64 -3.97
N ARG A 67 32.74 10.11 -3.91
CA ARG A 67 32.12 10.80 -5.04
C ARG A 67 32.67 12.20 -5.23
N GLN A 68 33.02 12.52 -6.47
CA GLN A 68 33.54 13.82 -6.88
C GLN A 68 32.74 14.38 -8.06
N ALA A 69 32.60 15.71 -8.10
CA ALA A 69 31.86 16.40 -9.15
C ALA A 69 32.52 16.19 -10.52
N GLU A 70 33.85 16.12 -10.54
CA GLU A 70 34.70 16.02 -11.72
C GLU A 70 34.50 14.72 -12.50
N ASP A 71 34.02 13.66 -11.85
CA ASP A 71 33.82 12.35 -12.48
C ASP A 71 32.54 12.29 -13.33
N ILE A 72 31.56 13.15 -13.03
CA ILE A 72 30.26 13.15 -13.71
C ILE A 72 29.96 14.45 -14.48
N VAL A 73 30.77 15.50 -14.29
CA VAL A 73 30.63 16.78 -15.01
C VAL A 73 31.69 16.90 -16.09
N TYR A 74 31.26 16.79 -17.34
CA TYR A 74 32.14 16.89 -18.51
C TYR A 74 32.08 18.29 -19.12
N ARG A 75 33.18 18.79 -19.69
CA ARG A 75 33.21 20.05 -20.43
C ARG A 75 33.16 19.79 -21.94
N GLY A 76 32.10 20.28 -22.58
CA GLY A 76 31.90 20.18 -24.02
C GLY A 76 32.24 21.47 -24.78
N TYR A 77 31.79 21.52 -26.03
CA TYR A 77 31.90 22.71 -26.89
C TYR A 77 31.41 23.98 -26.18
N GLY A 78 32.13 25.09 -26.37
CA GLY A 78 31.79 26.36 -25.73
C GLY A 78 31.92 26.37 -24.20
N ASN A 79 32.66 25.41 -23.62
CA ASN A 79 32.81 25.24 -22.18
C ASN A 79 31.49 24.91 -21.43
N VAL A 80 30.51 24.32 -22.14
CA VAL A 80 29.25 23.86 -21.55
C VAL A 80 29.52 22.68 -20.61
N ALA A 81 29.08 22.79 -19.36
CA ALA A 81 29.09 21.67 -18.42
C ALA A 81 27.98 20.67 -18.79
N CYS A 82 28.32 19.39 -18.87
CA CYS A 82 27.48 18.33 -19.40
C CYS A 82 27.34 17.21 -18.35
N VAL A 83 26.11 16.84 -18.03
CA VAL A 83 25.78 15.70 -17.16
C VAL A 83 24.69 14.87 -17.83
N GLU A 84 24.81 13.55 -17.78
CA GLU A 84 23.74 12.62 -18.15
C GLU A 84 23.25 11.88 -16.93
N ALA A 85 21.94 11.89 -16.67
CA ALA A 85 21.37 11.11 -15.58
C ALA A 85 21.51 9.60 -15.85
N GLY A 86 21.21 9.18 -17.08
CA GLY A 86 21.08 7.78 -17.45
C GLY A 86 19.76 7.17 -16.97
N GLY A 87 19.70 5.84 -17.00
CA GLY A 87 18.55 5.08 -16.51
C GLY A 87 18.94 3.64 -16.23
N PRO A 88 18.06 2.87 -15.58
CA PRO A 88 18.32 1.46 -15.36
C PRO A 88 18.16 0.65 -16.66
N GLU A 89 18.53 -0.62 -16.61
CA GLU A 89 18.36 -1.52 -17.75
C GLU A 89 16.88 -1.58 -18.19
N PRO A 90 16.59 -1.59 -19.50
CA PRO A 90 15.21 -1.66 -19.97
C PRO A 90 14.44 -2.84 -19.37
N GLY A 91 13.32 -2.54 -18.71
CA GLY A 91 12.50 -3.54 -18.01
C GLY A 91 12.93 -3.83 -16.57
N VAL A 92 13.95 -3.13 -16.05
CA VAL A 92 14.45 -3.27 -14.68
C VAL A 92 14.35 -1.92 -13.97
N GLY A 93 13.68 -1.87 -12.82
CA GLY A 93 13.72 -0.72 -11.91
C GLY A 93 12.98 0.55 -12.38
N CYS A 94 13.20 1.67 -11.68
CA CYS A 94 12.45 2.92 -11.86
C CYS A 94 13.32 4.08 -12.38
N ALA A 95 13.25 4.36 -13.69
CA ALA A 95 13.93 5.51 -14.30
C ALA A 95 13.53 6.86 -13.71
N GLY A 96 12.27 7.01 -13.29
CA GLY A 96 11.78 8.24 -12.66
C GLY A 96 12.46 8.52 -11.31
N ARG A 97 12.69 7.49 -10.49
CA ARG A 97 13.46 7.65 -9.24
C ARG A 97 14.93 7.92 -9.53
N GLY A 98 15.49 7.29 -10.57
CA GLY A 98 16.86 7.52 -11.01
C GLY A 98 17.15 9.00 -11.29
N ILE A 99 16.24 9.70 -11.98
CA ILE A 99 16.39 11.15 -12.25
C ILE A 99 16.39 11.98 -10.95
N ILE A 100 15.52 11.66 -10.00
CA ILE A 100 15.48 12.35 -8.70
C ILE A 100 16.82 12.18 -7.98
N THR A 101 17.30 10.94 -7.90
CA THR A 101 18.57 10.62 -7.25
C THR A 101 19.76 11.28 -7.96
N THR A 102 19.72 11.44 -9.28
CA THR A 102 20.74 12.25 -9.99
C THR A 102 20.75 13.70 -9.48
N PHE A 103 19.59 14.34 -9.31
CA PHE A 103 19.54 15.71 -8.79
C PHE A 103 20.04 15.81 -7.35
N ASP A 104 19.71 14.83 -6.51
CA ASP A 104 20.20 14.77 -5.13
C ASP A 104 21.74 14.69 -5.11
N VAL A 105 22.32 13.80 -5.90
CA VAL A 105 23.79 13.64 -6.00
C VAL A 105 24.46 14.89 -6.58
N LEU A 106 23.88 15.53 -7.59
CA LEU A 106 24.42 16.79 -8.11
C LEU A 106 24.42 17.87 -7.01
N SER A 107 23.35 17.95 -6.22
CA SER A 107 23.28 18.89 -5.10
C SER A 107 24.31 18.58 -4.01
N ASP A 108 24.48 17.31 -3.65
CA ASP A 108 25.46 16.86 -2.64
C ASP A 108 26.90 17.14 -3.05
N LEU A 109 27.20 17.02 -4.35
CA LEU A 109 28.50 17.36 -4.95
C LEU A 109 28.70 18.87 -5.16
N GLY A 110 27.74 19.70 -4.72
CA GLY A 110 27.80 21.16 -4.84
C GLY A 110 27.52 21.69 -6.25
N ILE A 111 27.08 20.85 -7.19
CA ILE A 111 26.73 21.23 -8.56
C ILE A 111 25.32 21.85 -8.56
N SER A 112 25.27 23.13 -8.19
CA SER A 112 24.03 23.90 -8.14
C SER A 112 23.75 24.61 -9.47
N PRO A 113 22.47 24.67 -9.91
CA PRO A 113 22.05 25.55 -11.01
C PRO A 113 22.44 27.02 -10.81
N ALA A 114 22.69 27.46 -9.57
CA ALA A 114 23.12 28.83 -9.27
C ALA A 114 24.57 29.14 -9.68
N LEU A 115 25.38 28.12 -9.98
CA LEU A 115 26.76 28.29 -10.47
C LEU A 115 26.83 28.68 -11.95
N PHE A 116 25.71 28.59 -12.66
CA PHE A 116 25.63 28.81 -14.11
C PHE A 116 24.57 29.88 -14.41
N ASP A 117 24.82 30.68 -15.45
CA ASP A 117 23.83 31.66 -15.93
C ASP A 117 22.56 30.93 -16.38
N ILE A 118 22.73 29.77 -17.04
CA ILE A 118 21.64 28.97 -17.58
C ILE A 118 21.86 27.48 -17.28
N THR A 119 20.84 26.82 -16.73
CA THR A 119 20.75 25.36 -16.65
C THR A 119 19.67 24.85 -17.59
N LEU A 120 20.01 23.91 -18.47
CA LEU A 120 19.11 23.32 -19.45
C LEU A 120 18.86 21.84 -19.13
N TYR A 121 17.59 21.50 -18.92
CA TYR A 121 17.14 20.13 -18.70
C TYR A 121 16.50 19.57 -19.98
N ASP A 122 17.05 18.49 -20.52
CA ASP A 122 16.42 17.75 -21.62
C ASP A 122 15.60 16.60 -21.04
N VAL A 123 14.28 16.71 -21.07
CA VAL A 123 13.38 15.82 -20.32
C VAL A 123 12.45 15.07 -21.24
N LEU A 124 12.31 13.77 -21.02
CA LEU A 124 11.38 12.93 -21.76
C LEU A 124 9.92 13.29 -21.37
N GLY A 125 9.17 13.88 -22.30
CA GLY A 125 7.81 14.40 -22.05
C GLY A 125 6.67 13.43 -22.35
N ASP A 126 6.98 12.25 -22.90
CA ASP A 126 5.98 11.24 -23.31
C ASP A 126 5.58 10.29 -22.16
N VAL A 127 6.46 10.11 -21.17
CA VAL A 127 6.28 9.20 -20.03
C VAL A 127 6.07 10.02 -18.76
N VAL A 128 4.82 10.34 -18.47
CA VAL A 128 4.46 11.15 -17.28
C VAL A 128 4.27 10.26 -16.04
N CYS A 129 5.35 9.63 -15.57
CA CYS A 129 5.39 9.12 -14.19
C CYS A 129 5.90 10.22 -13.25
N GLY A 130 5.61 10.11 -11.95
CA GLY A 130 5.91 11.18 -10.97
C GLY A 130 7.37 11.64 -10.91
N GLY A 131 8.32 10.78 -11.32
CA GLY A 131 9.75 11.12 -11.38
C GLY A 131 10.14 12.02 -12.56
N PHE A 132 9.62 11.76 -13.76
CA PHE A 132 9.86 12.62 -14.94
C PHE A 132 9.15 13.98 -14.84
N ALA A 133 8.21 14.11 -13.91
CA ALA A 133 7.55 15.38 -13.58
C ALA A 133 8.37 16.26 -12.62
N VAL A 134 9.47 15.79 -12.03
CA VAL A 134 10.30 16.59 -11.11
C VAL A 134 10.84 17.87 -11.77
N PRO A 135 11.38 17.84 -13.01
CA PRO A 135 11.82 19.08 -13.65
C PRO A 135 10.65 20.02 -14.00
N ILE A 136 9.39 19.57 -14.07
CA ILE A 136 8.22 20.46 -14.27
C ILE A 136 7.92 21.29 -13.00
N ARG A 137 8.37 20.84 -11.82
CA ARG A 137 8.07 21.48 -10.55
C ARG A 137 8.72 22.86 -10.44
N THR A 138 8.12 23.71 -9.62
CA THR A 138 8.49 25.11 -9.54
C THR A 138 9.91 25.39 -9.08
N GLU A 139 10.48 24.46 -8.33
CA GLU A 139 11.82 24.52 -7.78
C GLU A 139 12.92 24.29 -8.84
N TYR A 140 12.61 23.59 -9.94
CA TYR A 140 13.62 23.09 -10.89
C TYR A 140 13.65 23.80 -12.24
N VAL A 141 12.56 24.43 -12.72
CA VAL A 141 12.53 25.04 -14.06
C VAL A 141 11.81 26.38 -14.08
N ASP A 142 12.44 27.43 -14.59
CA ASP A 142 11.81 28.75 -14.74
C ASP A 142 10.98 28.85 -16.03
N ALA A 143 11.45 28.21 -17.12
CA ALA A 143 10.85 28.28 -18.45
C ALA A 143 10.81 26.93 -19.17
N VAL A 144 9.70 26.61 -19.83
CA VAL A 144 9.47 25.34 -20.55
C VAL A 144 9.34 25.58 -22.05
N TYR A 145 10.19 24.95 -22.85
CA TYR A 145 10.02 24.84 -24.30
C TYR A 145 9.44 23.48 -24.66
N ILE A 146 8.50 23.46 -25.61
CA ILE A 146 7.88 22.23 -26.10
C ILE A 146 8.30 22.00 -27.55
N VAL A 147 9.07 20.93 -27.79
CA VAL A 147 9.47 20.49 -29.12
C VAL A 147 8.41 19.55 -29.68
N THR A 148 7.84 19.90 -30.82
CA THR A 148 6.79 19.10 -31.47
C THR A 148 6.91 19.11 -33.00
N SER A 149 6.10 18.31 -33.67
CA SER A 149 5.92 18.25 -35.13
C SER A 149 4.42 18.23 -35.44
N GLY A 150 4.01 18.28 -36.70
CA GLY A 150 2.59 18.17 -37.06
C GLY A 150 2.04 16.74 -37.09
N GLU A 151 2.80 15.76 -36.56
CA GLU A 151 2.27 14.43 -36.28
C GLU A 151 1.32 14.49 -35.07
N TYR A 152 0.16 13.84 -35.18
CA TYR A 152 -0.85 13.86 -34.12
C TYR A 152 -0.32 13.42 -32.75
N LEU A 153 0.44 12.32 -32.70
CA LEU A 153 1.01 11.82 -31.43
C LEU A 153 2.05 12.78 -30.82
N SER A 154 2.73 13.58 -31.65
CA SER A 154 3.67 14.60 -31.17
C SER A 154 2.93 15.78 -30.52
N LEU A 155 1.80 16.17 -31.09
CA LEU A 155 0.90 17.19 -30.55
C LEU A 155 0.13 16.68 -29.32
N TYR A 156 -0.23 15.39 -29.29
CA TYR A 156 -0.79 14.72 -28.11
C TYR A 156 0.19 14.73 -26.94
N ALA A 157 1.46 14.38 -27.18
CA ALA A 157 2.51 14.49 -26.16
C ALA A 157 2.70 15.94 -25.69
N ALA A 158 2.73 16.91 -26.62
CA ALA A 158 2.77 18.35 -26.28
C ALA A 158 1.60 18.77 -25.38
N ASN A 159 0.38 18.29 -25.67
CA ASN A 159 -0.80 18.54 -24.85
C ASN A 159 -0.69 17.91 -23.45
N ASN A 160 -0.13 16.70 -23.33
CA ASN A 160 0.11 16.06 -22.03
C ASN A 160 1.16 16.80 -21.20
N ILE A 161 2.21 17.33 -21.83
CA ILE A 161 3.19 18.20 -21.15
C ILE A 161 2.49 19.44 -20.58
N LEU A 162 1.59 20.07 -21.34
CA LEU A 162 0.79 21.21 -20.85
C LEU A 162 -0.12 20.84 -19.68
N ARG A 163 -0.74 19.64 -19.69
CA ARG A 163 -1.48 19.11 -18.52
C ARG A 163 -0.57 18.98 -17.31
N GLY A 164 0.64 18.45 -17.51
CA GLY A 164 1.66 18.35 -16.47
C GLY A 164 2.04 19.71 -15.89
N VAL A 165 2.37 20.69 -16.74
CA VAL A 165 2.71 22.06 -16.30
C VAL A 165 1.55 22.73 -15.54
N LYS A 166 0.32 22.56 -16.01
CA LYS A 166 -0.88 23.12 -15.36
C LYS A 166 -1.07 22.59 -13.93
N ASN A 167 -0.73 21.33 -13.65
CA ASN A 167 -0.83 20.76 -12.31
C ASN A 167 0.14 21.40 -11.29
N PHE A 168 1.22 22.05 -11.75
CA PHE A 168 2.24 22.68 -10.90
C PHE A 168 2.28 24.21 -11.03
N THR A 169 1.32 24.83 -11.73
CA THR A 169 1.26 26.28 -11.93
C THR A 169 -0.08 26.85 -11.47
N GLU A 170 -0.06 27.63 -10.39
CA GLU A 170 -1.29 28.22 -9.84
C GLU A 170 -1.71 29.53 -10.53
N THR A 171 -0.76 30.40 -10.89
CA THR A 171 -1.08 31.75 -11.43
C THR A 171 -0.10 32.33 -12.47
N LYS A 172 1.14 31.85 -12.56
CA LYS A 172 2.18 32.41 -13.45
C LYS A 172 2.41 31.58 -14.70
N GLY A 173 2.56 32.25 -15.85
CA GLY A 173 3.00 31.63 -17.09
C GLY A 173 4.43 31.12 -16.99
N ARG A 174 4.70 29.97 -17.60
CA ARG A 174 6.03 29.30 -17.61
C ARG A 174 6.37 28.66 -18.94
N VAL A 175 5.41 28.56 -19.85
CA VAL A 175 5.65 27.97 -21.16
C VAL A 175 6.24 29.07 -22.04
N ALA A 176 7.50 28.93 -22.42
CA ALA A 176 8.20 29.90 -23.27
C ALA A 176 7.73 29.82 -24.73
N GLY A 177 7.25 28.65 -25.17
CA GLY A 177 6.64 28.48 -26.48
C GLY A 177 6.93 27.13 -27.13
N ILE A 178 6.47 27.00 -28.38
CA ILE A 178 6.60 25.79 -29.19
C ILE A 178 7.81 25.92 -30.12
N ILE A 179 8.70 24.92 -30.07
CA ILE A 179 9.75 24.72 -31.06
C ILE A 179 9.21 23.70 -32.07
N PHE A 180 8.83 24.19 -33.24
CA PHE A 180 8.32 23.35 -34.30
C PHE A 180 9.48 22.71 -35.07
N ASN A 181 9.71 21.42 -34.84
CA ASN A 181 10.71 20.63 -35.55
C ASN A 181 10.05 19.83 -36.69
N ALA A 182 10.22 20.29 -37.93
CA ALA A 182 9.49 19.76 -39.08
C ALA A 182 9.94 18.33 -39.46
N ARG A 183 8.96 17.47 -39.76
CA ARG A 183 9.14 16.11 -40.27
C ARG A 183 8.80 15.98 -41.76
N ASN A 184 8.29 17.03 -42.39
CA ASN A 184 7.78 17.08 -43.76
C ASN A 184 6.59 16.13 -43.96
N VAL A 185 5.63 16.15 -43.03
CA VAL A 185 4.35 15.43 -43.19
C VAL A 185 3.30 16.33 -43.87
N PRO A 186 2.24 15.76 -44.48
CA PRO A 186 1.15 16.57 -45.05
C PRO A 186 0.48 17.46 -44.01
N GLU A 187 0.15 18.69 -44.38
CA GLU A 187 -0.52 19.70 -43.53
C GLU A 187 0.23 20.00 -42.20
N GLU A 188 1.53 19.72 -42.13
CA GLU A 188 2.28 19.77 -40.87
C GLU A 188 2.23 21.14 -40.20
N VAL A 189 2.44 22.19 -40.99
CA VAL A 189 2.49 23.59 -40.53
C VAL A 189 1.14 24.00 -39.96
N GLU A 190 0.08 23.76 -40.73
CA GLU A 190 -1.28 24.14 -40.35
C GLU A 190 -1.73 23.43 -39.07
N ARG A 191 -1.36 22.16 -38.89
CA ARG A 191 -1.67 21.39 -37.67
C ARG A 191 -1.01 21.98 -36.44
N VAL A 192 0.28 22.34 -36.53
CA VAL A 192 1.01 22.94 -35.42
C VAL A 192 0.47 24.34 -35.13
N GLU A 193 0.14 25.13 -36.15
CA GLU A 193 -0.45 26.47 -35.99
C GLU A 193 -1.85 26.42 -35.35
N ARG A 194 -2.72 25.50 -35.79
CA ARG A 194 -4.03 25.27 -35.17
C ARG A 194 -3.90 24.87 -33.70
N PHE A 195 -2.98 23.95 -33.39
CA PHE A 195 -2.70 23.56 -32.01
C PHE A 195 -2.19 24.75 -31.19
N ALA A 196 -1.15 25.43 -31.67
CA ALA A 196 -0.52 26.58 -31.01
C ALA A 196 -1.54 27.69 -30.70
N ALA A 197 -2.40 28.02 -31.65
CA ALA A 197 -3.48 28.99 -31.47
C ALA A 197 -4.50 28.53 -30.42
N ALA A 198 -4.91 27.25 -30.45
CA ALA A 198 -5.89 26.71 -29.52
C ALA A 198 -5.39 26.62 -28.07
N VAL A 199 -4.08 26.41 -27.87
CA VAL A 199 -3.45 26.39 -26.54
C VAL A 199 -2.85 27.73 -26.11
N GLY A 200 -2.97 28.77 -26.94
CA GLY A 200 -2.49 30.13 -26.64
C GLY A 200 -0.97 30.27 -26.54
N LEU A 201 -0.20 29.50 -27.32
CA LEU A 201 1.27 29.50 -27.28
C LEU A 201 1.89 30.01 -28.59
N PRO A 202 2.98 30.78 -28.54
CA PRO A 202 3.73 31.18 -29.73
C PRO A 202 4.59 30.04 -30.26
N ILE A 203 4.79 30.00 -31.58
CA ILE A 203 5.83 29.20 -32.21
C ILE A 203 7.11 30.04 -32.23
N VAL A 204 8.05 29.73 -31.33
CA VAL A 204 9.27 30.53 -31.11
C VAL A 204 10.39 30.21 -32.11
N ALA A 205 10.37 29.01 -32.67
CA ALA A 205 11.31 28.58 -33.70
C ALA A 205 10.67 27.52 -34.59
N ARG A 206 10.96 27.60 -35.90
CA ARG A 206 10.57 26.59 -36.89
C ARG A 206 11.82 26.01 -37.54
N ILE A 207 12.19 24.81 -37.13
CA ILE A 207 13.38 24.11 -37.60
C ILE A 207 13.00 23.25 -38.82
N PRO A 208 13.58 23.51 -40.00
CA PRO A 208 13.30 22.72 -41.19
C PRO A 208 13.98 21.36 -41.11
N ARG A 209 13.44 20.37 -41.81
CA ARG A 209 14.12 19.10 -42.01
C ARG A 209 15.29 19.30 -42.97
N SER A 210 16.52 19.23 -42.45
CA SER A 210 17.74 19.50 -43.21
C SER A 210 18.77 18.39 -43.07
N GLY A 211 19.51 18.11 -44.15
CA GLY A 211 20.53 17.06 -44.18
C GLY A 211 21.79 17.41 -43.37
N ILE A 212 22.04 18.71 -43.14
CA ILE A 212 23.24 19.18 -42.43
C ILE A 212 23.24 18.78 -40.95
N PHE A 213 22.07 18.56 -40.34
CA PHE A 213 21.95 17.99 -39.00
C PHE A 213 22.57 16.60 -38.93
N GLY A 214 22.27 15.74 -39.92
CA GLY A 214 22.83 14.40 -39.99
C GLY A 214 24.33 14.40 -40.28
N THR A 215 24.82 15.37 -41.06
CA THR A 215 26.27 15.52 -41.29
C THR A 215 27.00 16.00 -40.03
N ALA A 216 26.47 16.99 -39.31
CA ALA A 216 27.05 17.45 -38.05
C ALA A 216 27.04 16.33 -36.99
N GLU A 217 25.95 15.57 -36.91
CA GLU A 217 25.85 14.40 -36.02
C GLU A 217 26.87 13.30 -36.38
N LYS A 218 27.08 13.04 -37.69
CA LYS A 218 28.11 12.11 -38.16
C LYS A 218 29.50 12.54 -37.75
N ASP A 219 29.76 13.84 -37.78
CA ASP A 219 31.03 14.46 -37.34
C ASP A 219 31.10 14.59 -35.80
N GLY A 220 30.05 14.18 -35.07
CA GLY A 220 30.00 14.19 -33.60
C GLY A 220 29.89 15.59 -32.97
N CYS A 221 29.53 16.61 -33.74
CA CYS A 221 29.55 18.01 -33.27
C CYS A 221 28.17 18.67 -33.40
N THR A 222 28.00 19.81 -32.74
CA THR A 222 26.80 20.63 -32.91
C THR A 222 26.80 21.31 -34.28
N LEU A 223 25.61 21.64 -34.79
CA LEU A 223 25.47 22.40 -36.02
C LEU A 223 26.05 23.82 -35.88
N ILE A 224 25.96 24.39 -34.67
CA ILE A 224 26.58 25.69 -34.33
C ILE A 224 28.10 25.66 -34.47
N GLU A 225 28.73 24.55 -34.08
CA GLU A 225 30.18 24.34 -34.23
C GLU A 225 30.57 24.11 -35.69
N ARG A 226 29.86 23.22 -36.40
CA ARG A 226 30.26 22.75 -37.73
C ARG A 226 29.90 23.72 -38.86
N TYR A 227 28.72 24.31 -38.79
CA TYR A 227 28.14 25.16 -39.83
C TYR A 227 27.61 26.48 -39.22
N PRO A 228 28.47 27.31 -38.59
CA PRO A 228 28.06 28.52 -37.89
C PRO A 228 27.32 29.51 -38.81
N GLU A 229 27.69 29.59 -40.08
CA GLU A 229 27.07 30.51 -41.05
C GLU A 229 25.82 29.96 -41.75
N SER A 230 25.35 28.75 -41.38
CA SER A 230 24.13 28.18 -41.98
C SER A 230 22.85 28.91 -41.54
N GLY A 231 21.82 28.84 -42.38
CA GLY A 231 20.49 29.38 -42.04
C GLY A 231 19.86 28.68 -40.84
N GLU A 232 20.11 27.38 -40.68
CA GLU A 232 19.67 26.60 -39.53
C GLU A 232 20.40 27.01 -38.24
N ALA A 233 21.69 27.37 -38.31
CA ALA A 233 22.43 27.89 -37.16
C ALA A 233 21.86 29.25 -36.71
N ALA A 234 21.39 30.07 -37.66
CA ALA A 234 20.72 31.33 -37.36
C ALA A 234 19.43 31.14 -36.56
N LEU A 235 18.69 30.04 -36.80
CA LEU A 235 17.48 29.72 -36.02
C LEU A 235 17.80 29.45 -34.54
N PHE A 236 18.88 28.71 -34.26
CA PHE A 236 19.31 28.47 -32.87
C PHE A 236 19.89 29.72 -32.21
N ARG A 237 20.54 30.62 -32.97
CA ARG A 237 20.92 31.95 -32.46
C ARG A 237 19.70 32.79 -32.08
N SER A 238 18.65 32.78 -32.90
CA SER A 238 17.39 33.45 -32.58
C SER A 238 16.70 32.83 -31.36
N LEU A 239 16.74 31.50 -31.21
CA LEU A 239 16.20 30.82 -30.04
C LEU A 239 17.02 31.15 -28.77
N ALA A 240 18.34 31.25 -28.89
CA ALA A 240 19.22 31.71 -27.82
C ALA A 240 18.92 33.16 -27.41
N GLU A 241 18.58 34.04 -28.37
CA GLU A 241 18.11 35.41 -28.07
C GLU A 241 16.78 35.41 -27.33
N HIS A 242 15.84 34.57 -27.75
CA HIS A 242 14.57 34.40 -27.04
C HIS A 242 14.79 33.94 -25.59
N ALA A 243 15.66 32.95 -25.37
CA ALA A 243 16.04 32.52 -24.02
C ALA A 243 16.75 33.63 -23.23
N GLY A 244 17.62 34.42 -23.88
CA GLY A 244 18.31 35.56 -23.27
C GLY A 244 17.35 36.64 -22.74
N LYS A 245 16.22 36.88 -23.41
CA LYS A 245 15.17 37.79 -22.92
C LYS A 245 14.52 37.30 -21.63
N ILE A 246 14.27 35.99 -21.52
CA ILE A 246 13.74 35.37 -20.28
C ILE A 246 14.75 35.60 -19.14
N LEU A 247 16.05 35.41 -19.41
CA LEU A 247 17.11 35.62 -18.43
C LEU A 247 17.19 37.08 -17.98
N ALA A 248 16.98 38.03 -18.90
CA ALA A 248 16.94 39.46 -18.62
C ALA A 248 15.71 39.91 -17.81
N GLY A 249 14.78 39.00 -17.49
CA GLY A 249 13.64 39.27 -16.62
C GLY A 249 12.35 39.67 -17.34
N GLU A 250 12.28 39.54 -18.68
CA GLU A 250 11.07 39.79 -19.47
C GLU A 250 10.02 38.68 -19.24
N LYS A 251 9.36 38.67 -18.07
CA LYS A 251 8.43 37.59 -17.68
C LYS A 251 7.13 37.55 -18.51
N GLU A 252 6.83 38.58 -19.27
CA GLU A 252 5.63 38.67 -20.13
C GLU A 252 5.68 37.68 -21.31
N ILE A 253 6.86 37.16 -21.66
CA ILE A 253 7.03 36.15 -22.73
C ILE A 253 6.73 34.72 -22.27
N LEU A 254 6.41 34.52 -20.98
CA LEU A 254 6.04 33.22 -20.44
C LEU A 254 4.52 33.07 -20.40
N HIS A 255 4.02 32.03 -21.06
CA HIS A 255 2.60 31.77 -21.26
C HIS A 255 2.05 30.76 -20.25
N GLN A 256 0.75 30.86 -19.95
CA GLN A 256 0.05 29.87 -19.14
C GLN A 256 -0.22 28.60 -19.95
N ALA A 257 -0.18 27.44 -19.28
CA ALA A 257 -0.49 26.17 -19.92
C ALA A 257 -2.02 26.00 -20.08
N GLN A 258 -2.50 25.98 -21.32
CA GLN A 258 -3.92 25.78 -21.66
C GLN A 258 -4.11 24.48 -22.45
N PRO A 259 -4.04 23.29 -21.80
CA PRO A 259 -4.21 22.01 -22.49
C PRO A 259 -5.66 21.82 -22.97
N LEU A 260 -5.82 21.12 -24.08
CA LEU A 260 -7.10 20.71 -24.65
C LEU A 260 -7.59 19.37 -24.07
N SER A 261 -8.90 19.12 -24.13
CA SER A 261 -9.43 17.76 -23.94
C SER A 261 -9.01 16.86 -25.11
N ASP A 262 -9.09 15.53 -24.96
CA ASP A 262 -8.68 14.59 -26.03
C ASP A 262 -9.58 14.77 -27.27
N GLU A 263 -10.86 15.04 -27.07
CA GLU A 263 -11.83 15.31 -28.14
C GLU A 263 -11.55 16.65 -28.84
N ASP A 264 -11.27 17.72 -28.07
CA ASP A 264 -10.93 19.02 -28.64
C ASP A 264 -9.61 18.97 -29.41
N LEU A 265 -8.64 18.21 -28.93
CA LEU A 265 -7.36 18.02 -29.62
C LEU A 265 -7.55 17.33 -30.97
N GLU A 266 -8.32 16.23 -31.03
CA GLU A 266 -8.67 15.59 -32.30
C GLU A 266 -9.39 16.55 -33.24
N ARG A 267 -10.37 17.30 -32.72
CA ARG A 267 -11.14 18.26 -33.52
C ARG A 267 -10.25 19.37 -34.08
N VAL A 268 -9.37 19.97 -33.28
CA VAL A 268 -8.51 21.09 -33.68
C VAL A 268 -7.38 20.64 -34.62
N VAL A 269 -6.72 19.52 -34.30
CA VAL A 269 -5.53 19.08 -35.04
C VAL A 269 -5.92 18.32 -36.30
N LEU A 270 -6.86 17.38 -36.18
CA LEU A 270 -7.26 16.48 -37.28
C LEU A 270 -8.50 16.98 -38.04
N SER A 271 -9.13 18.08 -37.62
CA SER A 271 -10.38 18.59 -38.22
C SER A 271 -11.50 17.54 -38.25
N ARG A 272 -11.50 16.65 -37.25
CA ARG A 272 -12.48 15.56 -37.15
C ARG A 272 -13.71 16.04 -36.37
N ASN A 273 -14.85 16.11 -37.05
CA ASN A 273 -16.11 16.58 -36.44
C ASN A 273 -16.94 15.48 -35.77
N ASP A 274 -16.79 14.20 -36.18
CA ASP A 274 -17.53 13.07 -35.62
C ASP A 274 -16.63 11.85 -35.36
N PRO A 275 -16.39 11.46 -34.09
CA PRO A 275 -15.76 10.18 -33.78
C PRO A 275 -16.71 9.04 -34.16
N LYS A 276 -16.18 8.01 -34.83
CA LYS A 276 -16.96 6.80 -35.08
C LYS A 276 -17.26 6.12 -33.75
N PRO A 277 -18.50 5.64 -33.49
CA PRO A 277 -18.81 4.95 -32.25
C PRO A 277 -17.92 3.71 -32.10
N ALA A 278 -17.20 3.64 -30.97
CA ALA A 278 -16.44 2.46 -30.62
C ALA A 278 -17.39 1.38 -30.09
N HIS A 279 -17.46 0.24 -30.78
CA HIS A 279 -18.17 -0.91 -30.27
C HIS A 279 -17.27 -1.61 -29.25
N ARG A 280 -17.77 -1.76 -28.01
CA ARG A 280 -17.06 -2.57 -27.01
C ARG A 280 -17.00 -4.00 -27.50
N PHE A 281 -15.80 -4.57 -27.53
CA PHE A 281 -15.65 -6.00 -27.76
C PHE A 281 -16.28 -6.72 -26.55
N VAL A 282 -17.41 -7.37 -26.78
CA VAL A 282 -18.08 -8.17 -25.76
C VAL A 282 -17.42 -9.53 -25.78
N PHE A 283 -16.58 -9.80 -24.79
CA PHE A 283 -16.11 -11.17 -24.58
C PHE A 283 -17.33 -12.05 -24.28
N PRO A 284 -17.44 -13.26 -24.88
CA PRO A 284 -18.42 -14.22 -24.43
C PRO A 284 -18.16 -14.43 -22.94
N THR A 285 -19.13 -14.07 -22.11
CA THR A 285 -19.06 -14.29 -20.68
C THR A 285 -19.06 -15.80 -20.47
N LYS A 286 -17.89 -16.43 -20.45
CA LYS A 286 -17.73 -17.57 -19.56
C LYS A 286 -18.13 -17.01 -18.21
N LYS A 287 -19.16 -17.57 -17.57
CA LYS A 287 -19.34 -17.39 -16.14
C LYS A 287 -17.93 -17.60 -15.55
N PRO A 288 -17.31 -16.60 -14.92
CA PRO A 288 -16.09 -16.88 -14.21
C PRO A 288 -16.42 -18.06 -13.30
N ASP A 289 -15.60 -19.11 -13.31
CA ASP A 289 -15.66 -20.11 -12.25
C ASP A 289 -15.74 -19.32 -10.95
N ALA A 290 -16.85 -19.51 -10.21
CA ALA A 290 -17.33 -18.62 -9.15
C ALA A 290 -16.16 -17.88 -8.51
N ASP A 291 -16.06 -16.57 -8.83
CA ASP A 291 -14.88 -15.71 -8.69
C ASP A 291 -13.89 -16.23 -7.63
N THR A 292 -12.89 -17.01 -8.05
CA THR A 292 -11.88 -17.61 -7.15
C THR A 292 -11.01 -16.55 -6.47
N LYS A 293 -11.15 -15.27 -6.87
CA LYS A 293 -10.54 -14.13 -6.22
C LYS A 293 -11.35 -13.74 -4.99
N CYS A 294 -10.82 -14.12 -3.83
CA CYS A 294 -11.43 -13.74 -2.58
C CYS A 294 -11.10 -12.27 -2.27
N LEU A 295 -12.03 -11.37 -2.59
CA LEU A 295 -11.86 -9.92 -2.36
C LEU A 295 -12.41 -9.48 -0.99
N SER A 296 -11.66 -8.62 -0.31
CA SER A 296 -12.10 -7.96 0.93
C SER A 296 -13.30 -7.03 0.66
N PRO A 297 -14.16 -6.76 1.67
CA PRO A 297 -15.29 -5.83 1.53
C PRO A 297 -14.86 -4.45 1.07
N THR A 298 -13.71 -3.96 1.58
CA THR A 298 -13.10 -2.69 1.20
C THR A 298 -12.83 -2.65 -0.31
N MET A 299 -12.26 -3.72 -0.87
CA MET A 299 -11.99 -3.83 -2.30
C MET A 299 -13.27 -3.98 -3.13
N LYS A 300 -14.21 -4.83 -2.68
CA LYS A 300 -15.51 -5.03 -3.34
C LYS A 300 -16.31 -3.73 -3.45
N LYS A 301 -16.29 -2.91 -2.39
CA LYS A 301 -17.03 -1.65 -2.29
C LYS A 301 -16.21 -0.40 -2.69
N LYS A 302 -14.92 -0.56 -3.07
CA LYS A 302 -13.99 0.54 -3.37
C LYS A 302 -13.89 1.60 -2.27
N LEU A 303 -13.85 1.17 -1.01
CA LEU A 303 -13.71 2.04 0.16
C LEU A 303 -12.24 2.42 0.40
N PRO A 304 -11.95 3.47 1.19
CA PRO A 304 -10.59 3.78 1.63
C PRO A 304 -9.92 2.57 2.29
N LEU A 305 -8.64 2.31 1.96
CA LEU A 305 -7.90 1.16 2.49
C LEU A 305 -7.56 1.35 3.97
N PHE A 306 -7.83 0.32 4.78
CA PHE A 306 -7.43 0.25 6.18
C PHE A 306 -6.17 -0.61 6.33
N GLY A 307 -5.02 0.04 6.52
CA GLY A 307 -3.72 -0.62 6.43
C GLY A 307 -3.39 -1.07 5.01
N CYS A 308 -2.39 -1.96 4.86
CA CYS A 308 -1.94 -2.46 3.56
C CYS A 308 -1.91 -4.00 3.53
N ALA A 309 -2.04 -4.58 2.33
CA ALA A 309 -2.03 -6.03 2.17
C ALA A 309 -0.67 -6.65 2.58
N PHE A 310 0.45 -5.94 2.39
CA PHE A 310 1.77 -6.37 2.90
C PHE A 310 1.74 -6.60 4.42
N ALA A 311 1.30 -5.61 5.20
CA ALA A 311 1.25 -5.74 6.66
C ALA A 311 0.27 -6.85 7.10
N GLY A 312 -0.85 -6.97 6.39
CA GLY A 312 -1.82 -8.05 6.61
C GLY A 312 -1.23 -9.44 6.38
N ALA A 313 -0.49 -9.62 5.29
CA ALA A 313 0.14 -10.89 4.94
C ALA A 313 1.25 -11.28 5.92
N VAL A 314 2.17 -10.35 6.23
CA VAL A 314 3.24 -10.60 7.21
C VAL A 314 2.68 -10.97 8.59
N SER A 315 1.58 -10.35 8.99
CA SER A 315 0.90 -10.66 10.26
C SER A 315 0.46 -12.13 10.35
N VAL A 316 0.11 -12.76 9.23
CA VAL A 316 -0.32 -14.17 9.17
C VAL A 316 0.87 -15.10 8.98
N THR A 317 1.81 -14.80 8.09
CA THR A 317 2.97 -15.67 7.85
C THR A 317 3.88 -15.75 9.08
N ALA A 318 3.96 -14.68 9.88
CA ALA A 318 4.72 -14.65 11.13
C ALA A 318 4.23 -15.65 12.18
N LEU A 319 2.96 -16.08 12.10
CA LEU A 319 2.33 -17.02 13.04
C LEU A 319 2.69 -18.48 12.82
N VAL A 320 3.34 -18.80 11.70
CA VAL A 320 3.90 -20.12 11.45
C VAL A 320 5.27 -20.18 12.13
N SER A 321 5.32 -20.78 13.33
CA SER A 321 6.43 -20.61 14.28
C SER A 321 7.75 -21.23 13.83
N ASP A 322 7.69 -22.25 12.97
CA ASP A 322 8.84 -22.97 12.39
C ASP A 322 9.18 -22.52 10.95
N ALA A 323 8.49 -21.49 10.44
CA ALA A 323 8.80 -20.87 9.15
C ALA A 323 9.41 -19.48 9.33
N ALA A 324 10.20 -19.07 8.35
CA ALA A 324 10.67 -17.70 8.22
C ALA A 324 9.78 -16.89 7.27
N THR A 325 9.71 -15.58 7.49
CA THR A 325 9.08 -14.63 6.57
C THR A 325 10.13 -13.66 6.05
N VAL A 326 10.43 -13.74 4.76
CA VAL A 326 11.21 -12.75 4.03
C VAL A 326 10.29 -11.64 3.54
N MET A 327 10.47 -10.45 4.09
CA MET A 327 9.78 -9.23 3.73
C MET A 327 10.55 -8.53 2.61
N HIS A 328 10.07 -8.67 1.38
CA HIS A 328 10.66 -8.00 0.22
C HIS A 328 10.17 -6.56 0.15
N CYS A 329 10.85 -5.69 0.90
CA CYS A 329 10.42 -4.31 1.13
C CYS A 329 11.57 -3.41 1.62
N PRO A 330 11.34 -2.09 1.67
CA PRO A 330 12.20 -1.17 2.41
C PRO A 330 12.16 -1.42 3.91
N ARG A 331 13.21 -1.05 4.62
CA ARG A 331 13.32 -1.23 6.08
C ARG A 331 12.25 -0.49 6.88
N SER A 332 11.73 0.63 6.40
CA SER A 332 10.65 1.35 7.09
C SER A 332 9.38 0.50 7.23
N CYS A 333 8.93 -0.15 6.15
CA CYS A 333 7.79 -1.06 6.15
C CYS A 333 8.02 -2.25 7.09
N ALA A 334 9.23 -2.83 7.04
CA ALA A 334 9.63 -3.93 7.91
C ALA A 334 9.63 -3.52 9.39
N LEU A 335 10.18 -2.35 9.72
CA LEU A 335 10.23 -1.84 11.09
C LEU A 335 8.83 -1.65 11.65
N MET A 336 7.93 -0.99 10.92
CA MET A 336 6.56 -0.75 11.39
C MET A 336 5.81 -2.05 11.68
N ILE A 337 5.96 -3.07 10.82
CA ILE A 337 5.27 -4.35 11.04
C ILE A 337 5.93 -5.17 12.16
N VAL A 338 7.27 -5.18 12.25
CA VAL A 338 8.01 -5.84 13.33
C VAL A 338 7.67 -5.21 14.68
N GLU A 339 7.69 -3.89 14.79
CA GLU A 339 7.30 -3.17 16.01
C GLU A 339 5.86 -3.50 16.40
N LYS A 340 4.93 -3.48 15.45
CA LYS A 340 3.54 -3.88 15.70
C LYS A 340 3.46 -5.31 16.26
N LEU A 341 4.13 -6.28 15.64
CA LEU A 341 4.13 -7.68 16.10
C LEU A 341 4.75 -7.81 17.51
N LEU A 342 5.86 -7.12 17.78
CA LEU A 342 6.54 -7.14 19.07
C LEU A 342 5.74 -6.47 20.19
N VAL A 343 5.11 -5.32 19.91
CA VAL A 343 4.25 -4.63 20.88
C VAL A 343 3.07 -5.53 21.25
N MET A 344 2.53 -6.27 20.29
CA MET A 344 1.43 -7.19 20.53
C MET A 344 1.85 -8.40 21.38
N GLU A 345 3.02 -8.99 21.08
CA GLU A 345 3.66 -10.02 21.92
C GLU A 345 3.92 -9.51 23.33
N TYR A 346 4.50 -8.31 23.48
CA TYR A 346 4.78 -7.68 24.76
C TYR A 346 3.52 -7.43 25.59
N PHE A 347 2.43 -6.95 24.98
CA PHE A 347 1.16 -6.76 25.69
C PHE A 347 0.51 -8.09 26.10
N ALA A 348 0.67 -9.14 25.29
CA ALA A 348 0.23 -10.48 25.68
C ALA A 348 1.04 -11.00 26.88
N GLU A 349 2.35 -10.83 26.87
CA GLU A 349 3.24 -11.20 27.98
C GLU A 349 2.91 -10.45 29.27
N LEU A 350 2.90 -9.10 29.23
CA LEU A 350 2.67 -8.25 30.40
C LEU A 350 1.33 -8.51 31.10
N ARG A 351 0.27 -8.72 30.31
CA ARG A 351 -1.08 -8.81 30.86
C ARG A 351 -1.46 -10.22 31.31
N TYR A 352 -0.83 -11.26 30.75
CA TYR A 352 -1.29 -12.64 30.94
C TYR A 352 -0.20 -13.64 31.33
N GLY A 353 1.07 -13.22 31.44
CA GLY A 353 2.13 -14.01 32.06
C GLY A 353 2.65 -15.19 31.23
N GLY A 354 2.52 -15.15 29.90
CA GLY A 354 3.05 -16.17 28.99
C GLY A 354 3.88 -15.58 27.87
N SER A 355 5.05 -16.17 27.59
CA SER A 355 5.89 -15.79 26.45
C SER A 355 5.40 -16.45 25.16
N THR A 356 5.06 -15.67 24.14
CA THR A 356 4.71 -16.17 22.80
C THR A 356 5.96 -16.49 21.97
N GLY A 357 6.88 -17.27 22.53
CA GLY A 357 7.93 -17.89 21.72
C GLY A 357 9.04 -16.94 21.29
N THR A 358 10.13 -16.98 22.07
CA THR A 358 11.45 -16.46 21.74
C THR A 358 11.83 -16.72 20.27
N GLY A 359 12.00 -15.66 19.48
CA GLY A 359 12.65 -15.73 18.16
C GLY A 359 11.90 -15.12 16.98
N LEU A 360 10.80 -14.40 17.19
CA LEU A 360 10.10 -13.68 16.10
C LEU A 360 11.07 -12.82 15.27
N THR A 361 11.91 -12.02 15.93
CA THR A 361 12.94 -11.19 15.28
C THR A 361 13.96 -12.00 14.48
N GLY A 362 14.22 -13.26 14.87
CA GLY A 362 15.12 -14.17 14.14
C GLY A 362 14.52 -14.75 12.87
N ARG A 363 13.18 -14.78 12.77
CA ARG A 363 12.38 -15.37 11.68
C ARG A 363 11.90 -14.35 10.65
N LEU A 364 11.83 -13.08 11.02
CA LEU A 364 11.45 -11.97 10.14
C LEU A 364 12.72 -11.37 9.55
N VAL A 365 12.92 -11.56 8.25
CA VAL A 365 14.08 -11.04 7.53
C VAL A 365 13.59 -10.07 6.48
N THR A 366 14.19 -8.89 6.39
CA THR A 366 13.87 -7.91 5.35
C THR A 366 14.95 -7.91 4.28
N THR A 367 14.57 -7.64 3.03
CA THR A 367 15.54 -7.34 1.97
C THR A 367 16.16 -5.95 2.10
N ASP A 368 15.66 -5.10 3.01
CA ASP A 368 16.14 -3.72 3.24
C ASP A 368 16.36 -2.97 1.91
N MET A 369 15.30 -2.87 1.12
CA MET A 369 15.35 -2.17 -0.16
C MET A 369 15.62 -0.68 0.07
N THR A 370 16.62 -0.19 -0.63
CA THR A 370 17.08 1.19 -0.69
C THR A 370 16.72 1.79 -2.04
N ASP A 371 17.02 3.07 -2.22
CA ASP A 371 16.84 3.74 -3.51
C ASP A 371 17.58 3.03 -4.65
N GLU A 372 18.75 2.45 -4.38
CA GLU A 372 19.50 1.66 -5.36
C GLU A 372 18.67 0.48 -5.89
N ASP A 373 17.98 -0.24 -5.00
CA ASP A 373 17.14 -1.38 -5.38
C ASP A 373 15.87 -0.96 -6.12
N PHE A 374 15.32 0.22 -5.81
CA PHE A 374 14.24 0.80 -6.61
C PHE A 374 14.70 1.16 -8.02
N ILE A 375 15.92 1.65 -8.16
CA ILE A 375 16.48 2.07 -9.44
C ILE A 375 16.90 0.84 -10.25
N PHE A 376 17.54 -0.16 -9.65
CA PHE A 376 18.19 -1.26 -10.38
C PHE A 376 17.57 -2.65 -10.14
N GLY A 377 16.48 -2.75 -9.39
CA GLY A 377 15.80 -4.02 -9.06
C GLY A 377 16.23 -4.61 -7.72
N GLY A 378 15.30 -5.30 -7.06
CA GLY A 378 15.49 -5.88 -5.72
C GLY A 378 15.84 -7.38 -5.69
N GLU A 379 15.85 -8.04 -6.85
CA GLU A 379 15.95 -9.51 -6.97
C GLU A 379 17.21 -10.10 -6.32
N LYS A 380 18.37 -9.42 -6.44
CA LYS A 380 19.62 -9.89 -5.83
C LYS A 380 19.53 -9.91 -4.31
N LYS A 381 19.06 -8.81 -3.69
CA LYS A 381 18.86 -8.74 -2.24
C LYS A 381 17.83 -9.76 -1.76
N LEU A 382 16.82 -10.05 -2.57
CA LEU A 382 15.88 -11.12 -2.26
C LEU A 382 16.57 -12.50 -2.24
N ALA A 383 17.38 -12.82 -3.26
CA ALA A 383 18.14 -14.07 -3.28
C ALA A 383 19.10 -14.18 -2.08
N ASP A 384 19.80 -13.10 -1.74
CA ASP A 384 20.70 -13.05 -0.58
C ASP A 384 19.94 -13.25 0.75
N ALA A 385 18.79 -12.59 0.93
CA ALA A 385 17.94 -12.75 2.11
C ALA A 385 17.38 -14.18 2.24
N LEU A 386 16.98 -14.80 1.12
CA LEU A 386 16.57 -16.20 1.09
C LEU A 386 17.73 -17.12 1.49
N GLY A 387 18.93 -16.90 0.95
CA GLY A 387 20.13 -17.64 1.32
C GLY A 387 20.46 -17.54 2.82
N GLN A 388 20.35 -16.35 3.40
CA GLN A 388 20.55 -16.14 4.84
C GLN A 388 19.54 -16.92 5.70
N VAL A 389 18.27 -16.93 5.30
CA VAL A 389 17.22 -17.67 6.00
C VAL A 389 17.45 -19.18 5.86
N ILE A 390 17.82 -19.67 4.68
CA ILE A 390 18.12 -21.09 4.48
C ILE A 390 19.33 -21.53 5.30
N ALA A 391 20.38 -20.70 5.36
CA ALA A 391 21.57 -20.96 6.18
C ALA A 391 21.26 -21.04 7.69
N LYS A 392 20.20 -20.37 8.16
CA LYS A 392 19.69 -20.50 9.54
C LYS A 392 18.91 -21.79 9.79
N GLY A 393 18.69 -22.62 8.76
CA GLY A 393 18.05 -23.94 8.88
C GLY A 393 16.52 -23.94 8.69
N PHE A 394 15.93 -22.86 8.17
CA PHE A 394 14.48 -22.84 7.91
C PHE A 394 14.12 -23.72 6.71
N GLY A 395 13.28 -24.74 6.95
CA GLY A 395 12.78 -25.64 5.90
C GLY A 395 11.61 -25.06 5.09
N THR A 396 10.91 -24.06 5.62
CA THR A 396 9.83 -23.33 4.93
C THR A 396 10.03 -21.83 5.06
N VAL A 397 9.89 -21.11 3.95
CA VAL A 397 10.09 -19.66 3.88
C VAL A 397 8.94 -19.02 3.11
N PHE A 398 8.24 -18.06 3.73
CA PHE A 398 7.28 -17.20 3.04
C PHE A 398 8.00 -15.96 2.50
N VAL A 399 7.69 -15.55 1.27
CA VAL A 399 8.20 -14.30 0.69
C VAL A 399 7.04 -13.36 0.45
N VAL A 400 7.01 -12.23 1.17
CA VAL A 400 5.90 -11.27 1.13
C VAL A 400 6.36 -9.98 0.47
N THR A 401 5.66 -9.55 -0.59
CA THR A 401 6.04 -8.34 -1.36
C THR A 401 5.33 -7.08 -0.88
N ALA A 402 6.07 -5.98 -0.77
CA ALA A 402 5.50 -4.63 -0.54
C ALA A 402 5.28 -3.87 -1.86
N CYS A 403 4.79 -2.63 -1.79
CA CYS A 403 4.58 -1.82 -3.00
C CYS A 403 5.82 -1.72 -3.92
N PRO A 404 7.04 -1.50 -3.39
CA PRO A 404 8.22 -1.27 -4.24
C PRO A 404 8.54 -2.37 -5.26
N PRO A 405 8.72 -3.65 -4.88
CA PRO A 405 8.99 -4.72 -5.84
C PRO A 405 7.86 -4.86 -6.86
N GLY A 406 6.60 -4.67 -6.45
CA GLY A 406 5.45 -4.70 -7.37
C GLY A 406 5.41 -3.53 -8.36
N ILE A 407 5.86 -2.33 -7.97
CA ILE A 407 5.92 -1.15 -8.85
C ILE A 407 7.04 -1.27 -9.88
N ILE A 408 8.21 -1.76 -9.46
CA ILE A 408 9.37 -1.91 -10.34
C ILE A 408 9.30 -3.19 -11.18
N GLY A 409 8.40 -4.11 -10.83
CA GLY A 409 8.16 -5.33 -11.59
C GLY A 409 9.19 -6.43 -11.34
N ASP A 410 9.72 -6.53 -10.11
CA ASP A 410 10.66 -7.60 -9.75
C ASP A 410 10.03 -8.98 -10.02
N ASP A 411 10.79 -9.86 -10.69
CA ASP A 411 10.35 -11.22 -11.01
C ASP A 411 10.63 -12.17 -9.84
N LEU A 412 9.67 -12.18 -8.93
CA LEU A 412 9.68 -13.04 -7.77
C LEU A 412 9.75 -14.54 -8.14
N ASP A 413 9.04 -14.97 -9.19
CA ASP A 413 8.97 -16.39 -9.52
C ASP A 413 10.30 -16.89 -10.08
N LYS A 414 10.94 -16.11 -10.95
CA LYS A 414 12.28 -16.38 -11.47
C LYS A 414 13.32 -16.42 -10.35
N THR A 415 13.28 -15.45 -9.44
CA THR A 415 14.22 -15.38 -8.31
C THR A 415 14.06 -16.60 -7.39
N ILE A 416 12.81 -16.92 -7.00
CA ILE A 416 12.53 -18.11 -6.18
C ILE A 416 12.96 -19.39 -6.90
N ALA A 417 12.65 -19.55 -8.18
CA ALA A 417 13.06 -20.73 -8.95
C ALA A 417 14.57 -20.93 -8.96
N GLY A 418 15.34 -19.83 -9.12
CA GLY A 418 16.80 -19.85 -9.06
C GLY A 418 17.34 -20.30 -7.70
N VAL A 419 16.76 -19.82 -6.60
CA VAL A 419 17.15 -20.23 -5.24
C VAL A 419 16.71 -21.67 -4.93
N THR A 420 15.48 -22.06 -5.31
CA THR A 420 14.97 -23.43 -5.13
C THR A 420 15.82 -24.46 -5.88
N ALA A 421 16.36 -24.12 -7.06
CA ALA A 421 17.28 -25.01 -7.77
C ALA A 421 18.58 -25.29 -6.98
N GLN A 422 19.05 -24.33 -6.18
CA GLN A 422 20.21 -24.49 -5.30
C GLN A 422 19.85 -25.20 -3.99
N TYR A 423 18.63 -25.03 -3.50
CA TYR A 423 18.15 -25.56 -2.21
C TYR A 423 16.81 -26.31 -2.37
N PRO A 424 16.79 -27.49 -3.01
CA PRO A 424 15.54 -28.19 -3.36
C PRO A 424 14.78 -28.73 -2.14
N ALA A 425 15.44 -28.85 -0.98
CA ALA A 425 14.82 -29.29 0.26
C ALA A 425 14.02 -28.18 0.98
N THR A 426 14.24 -26.90 0.63
CA THR A 426 13.54 -25.77 1.23
C THR A 426 12.30 -25.43 0.43
N ARG A 427 11.16 -25.32 1.11
CA ARG A 427 9.91 -24.86 0.50
C ARG A 427 9.79 -23.34 0.58
N ILE A 428 9.89 -22.66 -0.55
CA ILE A 428 9.76 -21.20 -0.66
C ILE A 428 8.37 -20.87 -1.24
N ILE A 429 7.59 -20.06 -0.52
CA ILE A 429 6.18 -19.80 -0.83
C ILE A 429 5.98 -18.29 -1.07
N PRO A 430 5.70 -17.86 -2.32
CA PRO A 430 5.43 -16.46 -2.62
C PRO A 430 4.04 -16.03 -2.12
N VAL A 431 3.98 -14.85 -1.52
CA VAL A 431 2.76 -14.14 -1.11
C VAL A 431 2.77 -12.77 -1.77
N LYS A 432 2.33 -12.73 -3.04
CA LYS A 432 2.35 -11.53 -3.90
C LYS A 432 1.19 -10.59 -3.55
N VAL A 433 1.45 -9.66 -2.65
CA VAL A 433 0.45 -8.69 -2.16
C VAL A 433 0.81 -7.25 -2.48
N ASP A 434 2.05 -6.97 -2.88
CA ASP A 434 2.52 -5.69 -3.41
C ASP A 434 2.01 -4.46 -2.65
N GLY A 435 1.95 -4.57 -1.32
CA GLY A 435 1.44 -3.54 -0.41
C GLY A 435 0.00 -3.08 -0.71
N ASN A 436 -0.19 -1.81 -1.06
CA ASN A 436 -1.51 -1.23 -1.30
C ASN A 436 -2.04 -1.49 -2.72
N LEU A 437 -1.22 -2.05 -3.61
CA LEU A 437 -1.64 -2.34 -4.99
C LEU A 437 -2.69 -3.45 -5.05
N VAL A 438 -2.62 -4.41 -4.13
CA VAL A 438 -3.58 -5.53 -4.05
C VAL A 438 -4.76 -5.23 -3.13
N GLY A 439 -4.55 -4.46 -2.05
CA GLY A 439 -5.65 -4.01 -1.21
C GLY A 439 -5.26 -3.68 0.23
N ASP A 440 -6.25 -3.79 1.11
CA ASP A 440 -6.13 -3.47 2.54
C ASP A 440 -5.53 -4.63 3.35
N GLY A 441 -5.36 -4.41 4.66
CA GLY A 441 -4.81 -5.44 5.54
C GLY A 441 -5.66 -6.72 5.61
N LEU A 442 -6.97 -6.65 5.36
CA LEU A 442 -7.81 -7.85 5.26
C LEU A 442 -7.51 -8.64 3.99
N GLN A 443 -7.39 -7.98 2.83
CA GLN A 443 -6.97 -8.65 1.59
C GLN A 443 -5.63 -9.37 1.77
N GLY A 444 -4.64 -8.70 2.38
CA GLY A 444 -3.34 -9.28 2.67
C GLY A 444 -3.39 -10.54 3.53
N ARG A 445 -4.22 -10.52 4.59
CA ARG A 445 -4.42 -11.70 5.43
C ARG A 445 -4.98 -12.86 4.62
N MET A 446 -6.00 -12.61 3.79
CA MET A 446 -6.65 -13.64 2.98
C MET A 446 -5.69 -14.30 1.98
N GLU A 447 -4.83 -13.52 1.32
CA GLU A 447 -3.80 -14.06 0.44
C GLU A 447 -2.75 -14.89 1.20
N ALA A 448 -2.37 -14.46 2.41
CA ALA A 448 -1.47 -15.26 3.25
C ALA A 448 -2.12 -16.56 3.76
N TYR A 449 -3.41 -16.53 4.14
CA TYR A 449 -4.18 -17.74 4.44
C TYR A 449 -4.19 -18.71 3.26
N LYS A 450 -4.39 -18.19 2.04
CA LYS A 450 -4.35 -19.00 0.82
C LYS A 450 -2.98 -19.62 0.58
N ALA A 451 -1.91 -18.85 0.75
CA ALA A 451 -0.55 -19.35 0.61
C ALA A 451 -0.25 -20.48 1.61
N ALA A 452 -0.66 -20.29 2.87
CA ALA A 452 -0.48 -21.30 3.91
C ALA A 452 -1.43 -22.51 3.76
N ALA A 453 -2.64 -22.34 3.21
CA ALA A 453 -3.55 -23.44 2.90
C ALA A 453 -2.93 -24.41 1.88
N GLY A 454 -2.05 -23.93 1.00
CA GLY A 454 -1.25 -24.78 0.10
C GLY A 454 -0.27 -25.74 0.81
N LEU A 455 -0.02 -25.56 2.11
CA LEU A 455 0.76 -26.50 2.93
C LEU A 455 -0.08 -27.70 3.42
N ILE A 456 -1.41 -27.63 3.35
CA ILE A 456 -2.30 -28.70 3.79
C ILE A 456 -2.10 -29.93 2.90
N ALA A 457 -1.75 -31.07 3.50
CA ALA A 457 -1.58 -32.31 2.75
C ALA A 457 -2.95 -32.96 2.47
N PRO A 458 -3.11 -33.65 1.33
CA PRO A 458 -4.31 -34.45 1.07
C PRO A 458 -4.56 -35.48 2.17
N ALA A 459 -5.82 -35.75 2.52
CA ALA A 459 -6.15 -36.76 3.53
C ALA A 459 -5.79 -38.17 3.02
N ALA A 460 -5.10 -38.97 3.83
CA ALA A 460 -5.03 -40.41 3.61
C ALA A 460 -6.37 -41.06 4.03
N SER A 461 -6.90 -41.99 3.23
CA SER A 461 -8.17 -42.67 3.52
C SER A 461 -8.14 -43.33 4.91
N GLY A 462 -9.16 -43.07 5.75
CA GLY A 462 -9.28 -43.64 7.10
C GLY A 462 -8.42 -42.98 8.19
N SER A 463 -7.74 -41.86 7.92
CA SER A 463 -6.78 -41.23 8.86
C SER A 463 -7.37 -40.20 9.83
N ARG A 464 -8.70 -40.00 9.86
CA ARG A 464 -9.33 -38.98 10.71
C ARG A 464 -9.19 -39.34 12.19
N LYS A 465 -8.51 -38.46 12.91
CA LYS A 465 -8.31 -38.53 14.36
C LYS A 465 -9.47 -37.84 15.07
N ARG A 466 -9.62 -38.17 16.34
CA ARG A 466 -10.58 -37.55 17.26
C ARG A 466 -10.09 -36.18 17.73
N THR A 467 -9.86 -35.30 16.77
CA THR A 467 -9.30 -33.97 16.94
C THR A 467 -10.04 -32.96 16.09
N VAL A 468 -9.87 -31.69 16.43
CA VAL A 468 -10.46 -30.53 15.75
C VAL A 468 -9.37 -29.59 15.24
N ASN A 469 -9.65 -28.84 14.19
CA ASN A 469 -8.88 -27.64 13.87
C ASN A 469 -9.64 -26.40 14.35
N ILE A 470 -8.92 -25.37 14.75
CA ILE A 470 -9.47 -24.03 14.97
C ILE A 470 -9.11 -23.20 13.73
N ILE A 471 -10.06 -22.46 13.17
CA ILE A 471 -9.88 -21.71 11.92
C ILE A 471 -10.38 -20.26 12.06
N ALA A 472 -9.93 -19.37 11.18
CA ALA A 472 -10.34 -17.96 11.15
C ALA A 472 -10.06 -17.19 12.45
N GLU A 473 -9.03 -17.61 13.20
CA GLU A 473 -8.56 -16.86 14.37
C GLU A 473 -8.07 -15.48 13.98
N LYS A 474 -8.35 -14.48 14.83
CA LYS A 474 -7.92 -13.11 14.57
C LYS A 474 -6.63 -12.81 15.27
N TRP A 475 -5.60 -12.63 14.47
CA TRP A 475 -4.30 -12.19 14.96
C TRP A 475 -4.40 -10.87 15.72
N GLY A 476 -3.92 -10.87 16.96
CA GLY A 476 -3.77 -9.68 17.78
C GLY A 476 -4.77 -9.48 18.89
N SER A 477 -5.55 -10.49 19.23
CA SER A 477 -6.19 -10.49 20.53
C SER A 477 -5.16 -10.81 21.60
N PRO A 478 -5.02 -9.97 22.65
CA PRO A 478 -4.18 -10.30 23.80
C PRO A 478 -4.63 -11.57 24.55
N HIS A 479 -5.78 -12.17 24.21
CA HIS A 479 -6.39 -13.28 24.93
C HIS A 479 -6.18 -14.66 24.29
N ASP A 480 -5.54 -14.78 23.11
CA ASP A 480 -5.48 -16.03 22.33
C ASP A 480 -5.00 -17.24 23.16
N ALA A 481 -3.94 -17.10 23.97
CA ALA A 481 -3.44 -18.23 24.77
C ALA A 481 -4.44 -18.70 25.85
N ARG A 482 -5.15 -17.77 26.52
CA ARG A 482 -6.13 -18.09 27.56
C ARG A 482 -7.42 -18.65 26.95
N ASP A 483 -7.88 -18.04 25.87
CA ASP A 483 -9.10 -18.41 25.17
C ASP A 483 -8.94 -19.81 24.54
N ILE A 484 -7.81 -20.07 23.90
CA ILE A 484 -7.47 -21.40 23.39
C ILE A 484 -7.27 -22.40 24.54
N ALA A 485 -6.71 -21.99 25.69
CA ALA A 485 -6.64 -22.86 26.86
C ALA A 485 -8.05 -23.23 27.38
N ALA A 486 -8.99 -22.29 27.39
CA ALA A 486 -10.39 -22.55 27.76
C ALA A 486 -11.07 -23.50 26.77
N VAL A 487 -10.86 -23.31 25.46
CA VAL A 487 -11.34 -24.24 24.42
C VAL A 487 -10.73 -25.63 24.63
N ARG A 488 -9.42 -25.71 24.88
CA ARG A 488 -8.71 -26.96 25.11
C ARG A 488 -9.27 -27.70 26.33
N GLU A 489 -9.59 -26.98 27.40
CA GLU A 489 -10.20 -27.57 28.61
C GLU A 489 -11.60 -28.11 28.34
N LEU A 490 -12.45 -27.36 27.63
CA LEU A 490 -13.78 -27.85 27.25
C LEU A 490 -13.71 -29.10 26.36
N LEU A 491 -12.79 -29.12 25.38
CA LEU A 491 -12.59 -30.27 24.49
C LEU A 491 -11.94 -31.46 25.20
N SER A 492 -11.01 -31.24 26.14
CA SER A 492 -10.36 -32.31 26.92
C SER A 492 -11.39 -33.07 27.76
N ARG A 493 -12.39 -32.35 28.30
CA ARG A 493 -13.54 -32.94 29.01
C ARG A 493 -14.42 -33.79 28.12
N LEU A 494 -14.30 -33.74 26.79
CA LEU A 494 -14.94 -34.65 25.82
C LEU A 494 -13.97 -35.69 25.22
N GLY A 495 -12.70 -35.69 25.64
CA GLY A 495 -11.65 -36.53 25.06
C GLY A 495 -11.31 -36.15 23.61
N ILE A 496 -11.36 -34.86 23.28
CA ILE A 496 -11.08 -34.31 21.96
C ILE A 496 -9.82 -33.44 22.03
N GLY A 497 -8.88 -33.64 21.12
CA GLY A 497 -7.67 -32.82 21.01
C GLY A 497 -7.77 -31.72 19.96
N ILE A 498 -6.91 -30.70 20.06
CA ILE A 498 -6.71 -29.70 19.00
C ILE A 498 -5.54 -30.15 18.12
N ASN A 499 -5.78 -30.27 16.81
CA ASN A 499 -4.80 -30.70 15.80
C ASN A 499 -4.02 -29.52 15.21
N CYS A 500 -4.73 -28.51 14.72
CA CYS A 500 -4.15 -27.33 14.10
C CYS A 500 -4.96 -26.08 14.48
N GLN A 501 -4.26 -24.97 14.72
CA GLN A 501 -4.83 -23.63 14.88
C GLN A 501 -4.46 -22.86 13.61
N PHE A 502 -5.38 -22.75 12.66
CA PHE A 502 -5.13 -22.28 11.29
C PHE A 502 -5.66 -20.85 11.09
N ILE A 503 -4.86 -19.80 11.22
CA ILE A 503 -3.43 -19.77 11.59
C ILE A 503 -3.30 -18.94 12.86
N GLY A 504 -3.04 -19.62 13.98
CA GLY A 504 -2.74 -19.06 15.28
C GLY A 504 -1.71 -19.95 15.96
N ALA A 505 -0.52 -19.44 16.28
CA ALA A 505 0.56 -20.21 16.92
C ALA A 505 0.73 -21.66 16.38
N THR A 506 0.99 -21.79 15.07
CA THR A 506 0.96 -23.08 14.35
C THR A 506 2.33 -23.46 13.79
N THR A 507 2.53 -24.73 13.45
CA THR A 507 3.72 -25.21 12.73
C THR A 507 3.39 -25.70 11.33
N THR A 508 4.35 -25.72 10.42
CA THR A 508 4.20 -26.32 9.08
C THR A 508 3.71 -27.77 9.14
N ALA A 509 4.21 -28.55 10.11
CA ALA A 509 3.78 -29.92 10.34
C ALA A 509 2.30 -30.03 10.75
N SER A 510 1.82 -29.14 11.63
CA SER A 510 0.40 -29.12 12.02
C SER A 510 -0.52 -28.68 10.88
N ILE A 511 -0.10 -27.75 10.02
CA ILE A 511 -0.84 -27.36 8.82
C ILE A 511 -0.88 -28.54 7.83
N ALA A 512 0.24 -29.23 7.61
CA ALA A 512 0.26 -30.42 6.77
C ALA A 512 -0.70 -31.50 7.28
N ALA A 513 -0.81 -31.66 8.61
CA ALA A 513 -1.73 -32.59 9.26
C ALA A 513 -3.18 -32.07 9.39
N PHE A 514 -3.53 -30.90 8.84
CA PHE A 514 -4.85 -30.28 8.99
C PHE A 514 -6.01 -31.22 8.64
N ASN A 515 -5.88 -31.95 7.53
CA ASN A 515 -6.89 -32.90 7.04
C ASN A 515 -7.03 -34.18 7.89
N THR A 516 -6.22 -34.36 8.93
CA THR A 516 -6.38 -35.47 9.88
C THR A 516 -7.41 -35.19 10.97
N ALA A 517 -7.86 -33.94 11.13
CA ALA A 517 -8.94 -33.60 12.06
C ALA A 517 -10.31 -34.05 11.51
N SER A 518 -11.28 -34.18 12.41
CA SER A 518 -12.65 -34.56 12.05
C SER A 518 -13.60 -33.36 11.91
N LEU A 519 -13.26 -32.21 12.50
CA LEU A 519 -14.11 -31.02 12.53
C LEU A 519 -13.26 -29.74 12.57
N ASN A 520 -13.68 -28.72 11.82
CA ASN A 520 -13.14 -27.36 11.86
C ASN A 520 -14.05 -26.48 12.73
N LEU A 521 -13.48 -25.77 13.69
CA LEU A 521 -14.14 -24.86 14.61
C LEU A 521 -13.77 -23.42 14.22
N PRO A 522 -14.70 -22.63 13.68
CA PRO A 522 -14.42 -21.23 13.39
C PRO A 522 -14.28 -20.44 14.69
N ALA A 523 -13.24 -19.63 14.81
CA ALA A 523 -13.07 -18.72 15.93
C ALA A 523 -14.18 -17.65 15.94
N GLU A 524 -14.47 -17.11 14.76
CA GLU A 524 -15.57 -16.19 14.52
C GLU A 524 -16.26 -16.52 13.18
N LEU A 525 -17.51 -16.09 13.01
CA LEU A 525 -18.26 -16.17 11.75
C LEU A 525 -18.35 -14.78 11.11
N ASP A 526 -17.20 -14.23 10.73
CA ASP A 526 -17.05 -12.89 10.18
C ASP A 526 -16.55 -12.93 8.72
N GLU A 527 -16.17 -11.77 8.18
CA GLU A 527 -15.62 -11.66 6.83
C GLU A 527 -14.30 -12.40 6.64
N THR A 528 -13.51 -12.62 7.71
CA THR A 528 -12.32 -13.47 7.65
C THR A 528 -12.71 -14.90 7.35
N MET A 529 -13.69 -15.45 8.09
CA MET A 529 -14.20 -16.80 7.85
C MET A 529 -14.84 -16.94 6.46
N GLU A 530 -15.68 -15.98 6.07
CA GLU A 530 -16.30 -15.95 4.73
C GLU A 530 -15.25 -15.83 3.62
N GLY A 531 -14.13 -15.16 3.91
CA GLY A 531 -12.99 -15.05 3.01
C GLY A 531 -12.20 -16.35 2.85
N ILE A 532 -11.92 -17.08 3.95
CA ILE A 532 -11.11 -18.30 3.87
C ILE A 532 -11.94 -19.55 3.53
N ARG A 533 -13.26 -19.52 3.69
CA ARG A 533 -14.14 -20.67 3.43
C ARG A 533 -13.95 -21.27 2.02
N PRO A 534 -13.94 -20.48 0.93
CA PRO A 534 -13.75 -21.02 -0.42
C PRO A 534 -12.33 -21.58 -0.63
N VAL A 535 -11.34 -20.99 0.04
CA VAL A 535 -9.94 -21.44 -0.02
C VAL A 535 -9.79 -22.81 0.64
N LEU A 536 -10.32 -22.98 1.85
CA LEU A 536 -10.27 -24.25 2.58
C LEU A 536 -11.05 -25.35 1.86
N ALA A 537 -12.20 -25.02 1.25
CA ALA A 537 -13.00 -25.98 0.50
C ALA A 537 -12.28 -26.57 -0.73
N GLN A 538 -11.22 -25.92 -1.24
CA GLN A 538 -10.41 -26.44 -2.35
C GLN A 538 -9.38 -27.49 -1.89
N VAL A 539 -8.99 -27.48 -0.61
CA VAL A 539 -7.87 -28.30 -0.09
C VAL A 539 -8.29 -29.23 1.05
N SER A 540 -9.53 -29.12 1.55
CA SER A 540 -10.04 -29.88 2.68
C SER A 540 -11.53 -30.18 2.52
N ASP A 541 -11.91 -31.40 2.92
CA ASP A 541 -13.30 -31.85 3.04
C ASP A 541 -13.78 -31.89 4.50
N VAL A 542 -12.97 -31.39 5.45
CA VAL A 542 -13.30 -31.39 6.87
C VAL A 542 -14.46 -30.40 7.13
N ARG A 543 -15.54 -30.90 7.74
CA ARG A 543 -16.73 -30.12 8.05
C ARG A 543 -16.39 -28.90 8.92
N VAL A 544 -16.94 -27.74 8.58
CA VAL A 544 -16.91 -26.55 9.44
C VAL A 544 -18.16 -26.54 10.33
N LEU A 545 -17.98 -26.28 11.63
CA LEU A 545 -19.08 -26.09 12.56
C LEU A 545 -19.78 -24.75 12.28
N ASP A 546 -21.11 -24.75 12.30
CA ASP A 546 -21.91 -23.55 12.02
C ASP A 546 -22.02 -22.58 13.22
N LEU A 547 -21.19 -22.79 14.26
CA LEU A 547 -21.13 -21.98 15.47
C LEU A 547 -19.68 -21.51 15.70
N PRO A 548 -19.46 -20.23 16.03
CA PRO A 548 -18.15 -19.72 16.39
C PRO A 548 -17.72 -20.23 17.77
N LEU A 549 -16.49 -19.92 18.19
CA LEU A 549 -16.07 -20.17 19.57
C LEU A 549 -16.96 -19.36 20.55
N PRO A 550 -17.47 -19.99 21.61
CA PRO A 550 -18.61 -19.45 22.35
C PRO A 550 -18.21 -18.47 23.46
N THR A 551 -19.00 -17.39 23.62
CA THR A 551 -18.87 -16.46 24.75
C THR A 551 -20.09 -16.56 25.67
N GLY A 552 -19.86 -16.89 26.94
CA GLY A 552 -20.92 -16.94 27.95
C GLY A 552 -21.74 -18.22 27.91
N PHE A 553 -22.71 -18.31 28.82
CA PHE A 553 -23.37 -19.59 29.12
C PHE A 553 -24.20 -20.16 27.96
N PRO A 554 -25.15 -19.42 27.35
CA PRO A 554 -26.03 -19.98 26.33
C PRO A 554 -25.26 -20.42 25.07
N GLU A 555 -24.33 -19.58 24.60
CA GLU A 555 -23.49 -19.90 23.45
C GLU A 555 -22.61 -21.13 23.72
N THR A 556 -22.02 -21.24 24.93
CA THR A 556 -21.14 -22.37 25.27
C THR A 556 -21.92 -23.67 25.38
N ARG A 557 -23.14 -23.63 25.91
CA ARG A 557 -24.05 -24.79 25.94
C ARG A 557 -24.34 -25.29 24.52
N ASP A 558 -24.75 -24.39 23.63
CA ASP A 558 -25.16 -24.75 22.28
C ASP A 558 -23.97 -25.26 21.45
N TRP A 559 -22.82 -24.60 21.61
CA TRP A 559 -21.56 -25.01 20.99
C TRP A 559 -21.11 -26.39 21.48
N LEU A 560 -21.09 -26.64 22.80
CA LEU A 560 -20.63 -27.92 23.36
C LEU A 560 -21.55 -29.06 22.94
N MET A 561 -22.87 -28.83 22.89
CA MET A 561 -23.83 -29.81 22.37
C MET A 561 -23.59 -30.11 20.89
N ALA A 562 -23.29 -29.10 20.07
CA ALA A 562 -23.04 -29.28 18.65
C ALA A 562 -21.73 -30.05 18.37
N VAL A 563 -20.66 -29.76 19.14
CA VAL A 563 -19.41 -30.52 19.12
C VAL A 563 -19.65 -31.95 19.61
N GLY A 564 -20.35 -32.11 20.74
CA GLY A 564 -20.69 -33.40 21.32
C GLY A 564 -21.44 -34.30 20.34
N ARG A 565 -22.46 -33.75 19.65
CA ARG A 565 -23.21 -34.47 18.61
C ARG A 565 -22.32 -34.99 17.49
N HIS A 566 -21.34 -34.20 17.05
CA HIS A 566 -20.41 -34.62 15.99
C HIS A 566 -19.54 -35.83 16.42
N PHE A 567 -19.13 -35.88 17.69
CA PHE A 567 -18.25 -36.92 18.21
C PHE A 567 -18.96 -38.05 18.98
N GLY A 568 -20.30 -38.04 19.03
CA GLY A 568 -21.10 -39.02 19.79
C GLY A 568 -21.10 -38.81 21.31
N GLU A 569 -20.73 -37.63 21.79
CA GLU A 569 -20.58 -37.28 23.22
C GLU A 569 -21.72 -36.42 23.77
N GLU A 570 -22.94 -36.56 23.24
CA GLU A 570 -24.07 -35.75 23.70
C GLU A 570 -24.38 -35.92 25.19
N THR A 571 -24.33 -37.16 25.68
CA THR A 571 -24.58 -37.47 27.10
C THR A 571 -23.55 -36.78 28.00
N ARG A 572 -22.27 -36.86 27.63
CA ARG A 572 -21.17 -36.22 28.38
C ARG A 572 -21.26 -34.69 28.32
N SER A 573 -21.64 -34.15 27.16
CA SER A 573 -21.87 -32.72 26.98
C SER A 573 -22.99 -32.21 27.92
N ARG A 574 -24.11 -32.94 28.03
CA ARG A 574 -25.20 -32.59 28.96
C ARG A 574 -24.76 -32.62 30.43
N GLN A 575 -23.92 -33.59 30.81
CA GLN A 575 -23.38 -33.66 32.17
C GLN A 575 -22.49 -32.45 32.49
N ILE A 576 -21.61 -32.08 31.56
CA ILE A 576 -20.76 -30.89 31.69
C ILE A 576 -21.61 -29.63 31.82
N ILE A 577 -22.61 -29.46 30.95
CA ILE A 577 -23.51 -28.30 30.97
C ILE A 577 -24.24 -28.19 32.32
N ALA A 578 -24.79 -29.29 32.83
CA ALA A 578 -25.52 -29.28 34.10
C ALA A 578 -24.61 -28.88 35.28
N GLN A 579 -23.36 -29.36 35.29
CA GLN A 579 -22.36 -28.98 36.30
C GLN A 579 -22.02 -27.48 36.24
N GLU A 580 -21.83 -26.95 35.04
CA GLU A 580 -21.48 -25.54 34.83
C GLU A 580 -22.69 -24.62 35.07
N GLU A 581 -23.92 -25.09 34.83
CA GLU A 581 -25.15 -24.31 35.04
C GLU A 581 -25.35 -23.97 36.50
N GLU A 582 -25.10 -24.92 37.41
CA GLU A 582 -25.20 -24.69 38.84
C GLU A 582 -24.25 -23.56 39.30
N GLY A 583 -22.98 -23.64 38.88
CA GLY A 583 -21.99 -22.60 39.19
C GLY A 583 -22.32 -21.23 38.55
N TYR A 584 -22.82 -21.23 37.31
CA TYR A 584 -23.26 -20.01 36.63
C TYR A 584 -24.43 -19.34 37.36
N ARG A 585 -25.47 -20.10 37.71
CA ARG A 585 -26.67 -19.61 38.40
C ARG A 585 -26.34 -19.01 39.76
N LEU A 586 -25.43 -19.63 40.52
CA LEU A 586 -24.95 -19.09 41.80
C LEU A 586 -24.31 -17.71 41.62
N ARG A 587 -23.40 -17.56 40.66
CA ARG A 587 -22.73 -16.27 40.43
C ARG A 587 -23.67 -15.20 39.88
N VAL A 588 -24.63 -15.58 39.05
CA VAL A 588 -25.70 -14.66 38.60
C VAL A 588 -26.54 -14.21 39.80
N ALA A 589 -26.94 -15.13 40.68
CA ALA A 589 -27.71 -14.81 41.88
C ALA A 589 -26.97 -13.85 42.83
N ASP A 590 -25.64 -13.94 42.93
CA ASP A 590 -24.83 -13.01 43.73
C ASP A 590 -24.81 -11.58 43.17
N LEU A 591 -24.92 -11.44 41.84
CA LEU A 591 -24.88 -10.16 41.14
C LEU A 591 -26.26 -9.51 41.01
N LEU A 592 -27.31 -10.33 40.92
CA LEU A 592 -28.68 -9.90 40.60
C LEU A 592 -29.21 -8.79 41.53
N PRO A 593 -29.07 -8.85 42.88
CA PRO A 593 -29.57 -7.79 43.77
C PRO A 593 -28.98 -6.39 43.52
N GLN A 594 -27.87 -6.30 42.80
CA GLN A 594 -27.14 -5.06 42.57
C GLN A 594 -27.28 -4.54 41.13
N LEU A 595 -27.61 -5.44 40.20
CA LEU A 595 -27.69 -5.14 38.77
C LEU A 595 -29.13 -5.19 38.25
N GLU A 596 -30.06 -5.83 38.95
CA GLU A 596 -31.47 -5.88 38.55
C GLU A 596 -32.06 -4.47 38.37
N GLY A 597 -32.74 -4.27 37.25
CA GLY A 597 -33.34 -2.99 36.86
C GLY A 597 -32.35 -1.93 36.36
N LYS A 598 -31.03 -2.16 36.43
CA LYS A 598 -30.02 -1.23 35.92
C LYS A 598 -30.04 -1.15 34.41
N THR A 599 -29.80 0.05 33.89
CA THR A 599 -29.91 0.36 32.47
C THR A 599 -28.54 0.40 31.77
N ILE A 600 -28.47 -0.16 30.56
CA ILE A 600 -27.23 -0.25 29.78
C ILE A 600 -27.40 0.42 28.41
N LEU A 601 -26.38 1.19 28.02
CA LEU A 601 -26.18 1.64 26.64
C LEU A 601 -24.96 0.91 26.06
N ILE A 602 -25.12 0.27 24.90
CA ILE A 602 -24.05 -0.48 24.24
C ILE A 602 -23.50 0.33 23.06
N SER A 603 -22.18 0.47 22.97
CA SER A 603 -21.46 1.16 21.88
C SER A 603 -20.34 0.24 21.40
N SER A 604 -20.63 -0.63 20.43
CA SER A 604 -19.68 -1.63 19.95
C SER A 604 -19.20 -1.30 18.54
N TYR A 605 -18.07 -1.88 18.14
CA TYR A 605 -17.79 -2.05 16.71
C TYR A 605 -18.79 -3.04 16.11
N ALA A 606 -18.71 -3.27 14.80
CA ALA A 606 -19.46 -4.32 14.10
C ALA A 606 -19.05 -5.74 14.56
N ARG A 607 -19.35 -6.08 15.82
CA ARG A 607 -18.88 -7.26 16.54
C ARG A 607 -20.02 -7.85 17.37
N PRO A 608 -20.11 -9.19 17.48
CA PRO A 608 -21.13 -9.83 18.30
C PRO A 608 -21.08 -9.33 19.74
N PHE A 609 -22.18 -8.73 20.18
CA PHE A 609 -22.41 -8.34 21.58
C PHE A 609 -23.59 -9.13 22.19
N ASP A 610 -24.11 -10.13 21.48
CA ASP A 610 -25.29 -10.89 21.90
C ASP A 610 -25.07 -11.60 23.25
N TRP A 611 -23.83 -12.01 23.57
CA TRP A 611 -23.47 -12.53 24.89
C TRP A 611 -23.69 -11.51 26.02
N ILE A 612 -23.57 -10.20 25.75
CA ILE A 612 -23.90 -9.13 26.70
C ILE A 612 -25.41 -9.09 26.91
N CYS A 613 -26.17 -9.30 25.84
CA CYS A 613 -27.63 -9.28 25.88
C CYS A 613 -28.18 -10.49 26.64
N ASP A 614 -27.66 -11.68 26.36
CA ASP A 614 -27.99 -12.90 27.08
C ASP A 614 -27.74 -12.72 28.59
N LEU A 615 -26.58 -12.15 28.96
CA LEU A 615 -26.23 -11.91 30.36
C LEU A 615 -27.06 -10.79 31.00
N ALA A 616 -27.40 -9.75 30.26
CA ALA A 616 -28.26 -8.67 30.74
C ALA A 616 -29.67 -9.19 31.06
N ASP A 617 -30.23 -10.05 30.20
CA ASP A 617 -31.51 -10.73 30.45
C ASP A 617 -31.43 -11.59 31.72
N ASP A 618 -30.36 -12.37 31.91
CA ASP A 618 -30.15 -13.20 33.11
C ASP A 618 -29.96 -12.38 34.41
N LEU A 619 -29.38 -11.18 34.32
CA LEU A 619 -29.17 -10.26 35.45
C LEU A 619 -30.34 -9.30 35.70
N GLY A 620 -31.40 -9.36 34.89
CA GLY A 620 -32.53 -8.44 34.97
C GLY A 620 -32.19 -6.98 34.61
N MET A 621 -31.13 -6.76 33.83
CA MET A 621 -30.72 -5.44 33.35
C MET A 621 -31.52 -5.03 32.11
N LYS A 622 -31.72 -3.72 31.91
CA LYS A 622 -32.47 -3.18 30.77
C LYS A 622 -31.55 -2.53 29.74
N ILE A 623 -31.51 -3.08 28.53
CA ILE A 623 -30.77 -2.47 27.41
C ILE A 623 -31.61 -1.35 26.81
N LEU A 624 -31.08 -0.13 26.81
CA LEU A 624 -31.78 1.05 26.30
C LEU A 624 -31.61 1.20 24.78
N LYS A 625 -30.38 0.98 24.30
CA LYS A 625 -29.98 1.13 22.90
C LYS A 625 -28.62 0.45 22.69
N ALA A 626 -28.39 -0.06 21.48
CA ALA A 626 -27.07 -0.44 21.02
C ALA A 626 -26.69 0.37 19.78
N GLY A 627 -25.45 0.81 19.72
CA GLY A 627 -24.90 1.53 18.59
C GLY A 627 -23.67 0.83 18.04
N ILE A 628 -23.64 0.67 16.72
CA ILE A 628 -22.53 0.10 15.96
C ILE A 628 -21.71 1.24 15.38
N THR A 629 -20.51 1.45 15.94
CA THR A 629 -19.56 2.45 15.47
C THR A 629 -19.19 2.17 14.01
N TYR A 630 -19.01 3.22 13.20
CA TYR A 630 -18.67 3.10 11.79
C TYR A 630 -17.48 2.16 11.58
N SER A 631 -17.68 1.19 10.69
CA SER A 631 -16.68 0.24 10.22
C SER A 631 -17.12 -0.21 8.82
N PRO A 632 -16.20 -0.51 7.89
CA PRO A 632 -16.53 -1.17 6.62
C PRO A 632 -17.35 -2.46 6.78
N LEU A 633 -17.35 -3.02 7.99
CA LEU A 633 -18.01 -4.26 8.40
C LEU A 633 -19.38 -4.03 9.09
N ALA A 634 -19.80 -2.77 9.30
CA ALA A 634 -21.05 -2.46 10.01
C ALA A 634 -22.30 -2.91 9.23
N ASP A 635 -22.22 -2.93 7.89
CA ASP A 635 -23.34 -3.34 7.04
C ASP A 635 -23.69 -4.82 7.19
N SER A 636 -22.68 -5.68 7.32
CA SER A 636 -22.80 -7.14 7.46
C SER A 636 -23.19 -7.59 8.87
N PHE A 637 -23.11 -6.71 9.87
CA PHE A 637 -23.44 -7.06 11.24
C PHE A 637 -24.94 -7.32 11.43
N VAL A 638 -25.25 -8.45 12.09
CA VAL A 638 -26.59 -8.89 12.48
C VAL A 638 -26.55 -9.38 13.93
N SER A 639 -27.56 -9.04 14.72
CA SER A 639 -27.73 -9.48 16.11
C SER A 639 -29.01 -10.32 16.25
N ARG A 640 -28.99 -11.33 17.13
CA ARG A 640 -30.20 -12.09 17.51
C ARG A 640 -31.25 -11.24 18.24
N TYR A 641 -30.87 -10.05 18.71
CA TYR A 641 -31.70 -9.13 19.46
C TYR A 641 -32.32 -8.01 18.60
N ASP A 642 -32.19 -8.09 17.28
CA ASP A 642 -32.80 -7.11 16.37
C ASP A 642 -34.31 -6.98 16.64
N GLY A 643 -34.79 -5.73 16.69
CA GLY A 643 -36.17 -5.40 17.04
C GLY A 643 -36.55 -5.43 18.54
N ARG A 644 -35.70 -5.94 19.45
CA ARG A 644 -35.98 -5.91 20.91
C ARG A 644 -35.69 -4.56 21.56
N PHE A 645 -34.68 -3.86 21.07
CA PHE A 645 -34.32 -2.49 21.44
C PHE A 645 -33.71 -1.79 20.21
N PRO A 646 -33.59 -0.45 20.20
CA PRO A 646 -32.99 0.25 19.07
C PRO A 646 -31.53 -0.17 18.85
N ILE A 647 -31.21 -0.67 17.65
CA ILE A 647 -29.86 -0.93 17.19
C ILE A 647 -29.55 0.05 16.05
N GLU A 648 -28.61 0.96 16.25
CA GLU A 648 -28.26 1.99 15.29
C GLU A 648 -26.88 1.73 14.66
N LYS A 649 -26.81 1.75 13.32
CA LYS A 649 -25.54 1.73 12.57
C LYS A 649 -25.00 3.15 12.38
N ASP A 650 -23.71 3.28 12.07
CA ASP A 650 -23.02 4.58 11.95
C ASP A 650 -23.16 5.43 13.23
N TYR A 651 -22.91 4.75 14.36
CA TYR A 651 -23.02 5.33 15.68
C TYR A 651 -21.77 6.14 16.04
N THR A 652 -21.78 7.40 15.65
CA THR A 652 -20.70 8.37 15.92
C THR A 652 -20.57 8.69 17.42
N VAL A 653 -19.41 9.22 17.81
CA VAL A 653 -19.16 9.69 19.18
C VAL A 653 -20.17 10.75 19.60
N GLU A 654 -20.53 11.65 18.67
CA GLU A 654 -21.45 12.76 18.91
C GLU A 654 -22.87 12.25 19.20
N LYS A 655 -23.36 11.30 18.39
CA LYS A 655 -24.65 10.62 18.63
C LYS A 655 -24.64 9.92 19.98
N ARG A 656 -23.58 9.16 20.28
CA ARG A 656 -23.43 8.48 21.57
C ARG A 656 -23.48 9.45 22.73
N SER A 657 -22.72 10.54 22.68
CA SER A 657 -22.75 11.59 23.70
C SER A 657 -24.15 12.22 23.84
N GLY A 658 -24.89 12.38 22.73
CA GLY A 658 -26.28 12.81 22.73
C GLY A 658 -27.21 11.84 23.46
N ASP A 659 -27.12 10.55 23.13
CA ASP A 659 -27.94 9.51 23.75
C ASP A 659 -27.61 9.30 25.23
N ILE A 660 -26.33 9.42 25.63
CA ILE A 660 -25.96 9.38 27.05
C ILE A 660 -26.68 10.49 27.83
N ARG A 661 -26.75 11.70 27.28
CA ARG A 661 -27.47 12.82 27.92
C ARG A 661 -28.99 12.62 27.92
N ALA A 662 -29.54 12.07 26.86
CA ALA A 662 -30.99 11.91 26.70
C ALA A 662 -31.55 10.71 27.48
N LEU A 663 -30.83 9.59 27.48
CA LEU A 663 -31.27 8.31 28.04
C LEU A 663 -30.77 8.09 29.47
N ALA A 664 -29.70 8.78 29.88
CA ALA A 664 -29.08 8.69 31.21
C ALA A 664 -28.86 7.24 31.71
N PRO A 665 -28.12 6.40 30.96
CA PRO A 665 -27.88 4.99 31.33
C PRO A 665 -27.06 4.87 32.62
N ASP A 666 -27.34 3.84 33.43
CA ASP A 666 -26.52 3.51 34.62
C ASP A 666 -25.11 3.05 34.21
N LEU A 667 -24.96 2.43 33.03
CA LEU A 667 -23.68 1.96 32.51
C LEU A 667 -23.60 2.08 30.98
N VAL A 668 -22.48 2.60 30.48
CA VAL A 668 -22.13 2.61 29.06
C VAL A 668 -21.04 1.58 28.76
N LEU A 669 -21.40 0.53 28.02
CA LEU A 669 -20.46 -0.47 27.54
C LEU A 669 -19.90 -0.04 26.19
N HIS A 670 -18.56 0.07 26.05
CA HIS A 670 -17.96 0.60 24.82
C HIS A 670 -16.69 -0.12 24.37
N THR A 671 -16.47 -0.32 23.07
CA THR A 671 -15.18 -0.81 22.54
C THR A 671 -14.16 0.31 22.36
N TYR A 672 -14.34 1.16 21.34
CA TYR A 672 -13.57 2.36 21.03
C TYR A 672 -14.42 3.28 20.12
N PRO A 673 -14.26 4.61 20.19
CA PRO A 673 -13.41 5.36 21.12
C PRO A 673 -13.97 5.38 22.55
N ALA A 674 -13.11 5.67 23.52
CA ALA A 674 -13.53 5.92 24.90
C ALA A 674 -14.56 7.07 24.99
N LEU A 675 -15.29 7.15 26.10
CA LEU A 675 -16.23 8.25 26.32
C LEU A 675 -15.51 9.59 26.40
N ASN A 676 -16.21 10.66 26.00
CA ASN A 676 -15.72 12.02 26.23
C ASN A 676 -15.76 12.32 27.72
N SER A 677 -14.79 13.10 28.21
CA SER A 677 -14.77 13.55 29.61
C SER A 677 -16.02 14.33 30.01
N THR A 678 -16.70 14.95 29.03
CA THR A 678 -17.95 15.69 29.20
C THR A 678 -19.20 14.82 29.32
N ASP A 679 -19.13 13.53 28.95
CA ASP A 679 -20.29 12.62 28.98
C ASP A 679 -20.73 12.31 30.42
N ARG A 680 -19.81 12.40 31.40
CA ARG A 680 -20.04 12.19 32.84
C ARG A 680 -20.81 10.89 33.19
N ALA A 681 -20.72 9.87 32.35
CA ALA A 681 -21.38 8.58 32.53
C ALA A 681 -20.41 7.52 33.02
N THR A 682 -20.90 6.59 33.84
CA THR A 682 -20.15 5.39 34.19
C THR A 682 -19.98 4.53 32.95
N SER A 683 -18.77 4.06 32.69
CA SER A 683 -18.51 3.22 31.54
C SER A 683 -17.56 2.08 31.85
N ALA A 684 -17.71 1.00 31.09
CA ALA A 684 -16.80 -0.13 31.08
C ALA A 684 -16.45 -0.50 29.64
N PRO A 685 -15.20 -0.91 29.37
CA PRO A 685 -14.83 -1.35 28.05
C PRO A 685 -15.51 -2.69 27.73
N ILE A 686 -16.02 -2.82 26.51
CA ILE A 686 -16.31 -4.12 25.91
C ILE A 686 -14.96 -4.65 25.43
N PRO A 687 -14.46 -5.76 26.00
CA PRO A 687 -13.20 -6.34 25.58
C PRO A 687 -13.29 -6.77 24.11
N TYR A 688 -12.19 -6.58 23.37
CA TYR A 688 -12.13 -6.98 21.96
C TYR A 688 -12.31 -8.50 21.78
N CYS A 689 -11.83 -9.29 22.74
CA CYS A 689 -12.15 -10.70 22.92
C CYS A 689 -12.62 -10.92 24.36
N PRO A 690 -13.90 -11.24 24.58
CA PRO A 690 -14.50 -11.28 25.91
C PRO A 690 -14.11 -12.48 26.78
N GLY A 691 -13.39 -13.45 26.21
CA GLY A 691 -13.09 -14.74 26.82
C GLY A 691 -14.02 -15.83 26.29
N ILE A 692 -13.57 -17.08 26.36
CA ILE A 692 -14.35 -18.25 25.92
C ILE A 692 -14.91 -19.04 27.11
N GLY A 693 -16.13 -19.55 26.96
CA GLY A 693 -16.73 -20.53 27.87
C GLY A 693 -17.82 -19.99 28.79
N PHE A 694 -18.36 -20.88 29.63
CA PHE A 694 -19.57 -20.66 30.43
C PHE A 694 -19.50 -19.44 31.37
N SER A 695 -18.31 -19.15 31.90
CA SER A 695 -18.11 -18.11 32.92
C SER A 695 -17.64 -16.76 32.36
N ALA A 696 -17.30 -16.69 31.06
CA ALA A 696 -16.66 -15.52 30.46
C ALA A 696 -17.51 -14.25 30.63
N GLY A 697 -18.82 -14.33 30.35
CA GLY A 697 -19.75 -13.22 30.52
C GLY A 697 -19.85 -12.73 31.97
N VAL A 698 -20.04 -13.65 32.93
CA VAL A 698 -20.22 -13.29 34.35
C VAL A 698 -18.98 -12.58 34.93
N VAL A 699 -17.78 -12.99 34.52
CA VAL A 699 -16.54 -12.29 34.89
C VAL A 699 -16.55 -10.83 34.41
N GLN A 700 -17.16 -10.54 33.25
CA GLN A 700 -17.32 -9.15 32.79
C GLN A 700 -18.34 -8.39 33.64
N ALA A 701 -19.48 -9.00 34.00
CA ALA A 701 -20.47 -8.38 34.87
C ALA A 701 -19.91 -8.03 36.26
N GLU A 702 -19.05 -8.86 36.84
CA GLU A 702 -18.33 -8.54 38.08
C GLU A 702 -17.47 -7.27 37.93
N GLN A 703 -16.83 -7.09 36.77
CA GLN A 703 -16.07 -5.87 36.48
C GLN A 703 -16.97 -4.66 36.26
N TRP A 704 -18.11 -4.84 35.59
CA TRP A 704 -19.12 -3.79 35.42
C TRP A 704 -19.61 -3.28 36.77
N LEU A 705 -19.97 -4.19 37.68
CA LEU A 705 -20.40 -3.85 39.04
C LEU A 705 -19.31 -3.09 39.80
N ARG A 706 -18.04 -3.52 39.71
CA ARG A 706 -16.91 -2.78 40.33
C ARG A 706 -16.80 -1.36 39.78
N ARG A 707 -16.98 -1.17 38.47
CA ARG A 707 -16.97 0.16 37.83
C ARG A 707 -18.16 1.02 38.25
N MET A 708 -19.35 0.44 38.38
CA MET A 708 -20.56 1.11 38.86
C MET A 708 -20.48 1.60 40.31
N ARG A 709 -19.60 1.00 41.12
CA ARG A 709 -19.32 1.47 42.48
C ARG A 709 -18.31 2.63 42.54
N CYS A 710 -17.59 2.92 41.45
CA CYS A 710 -16.65 4.02 41.39
C CYS A 710 -17.37 5.34 41.06
N THR A 711 -16.85 6.47 41.57
CA THR A 711 -17.37 7.80 41.21
C THR A 711 -17.04 8.13 39.75
N THR A 712 -17.99 8.74 39.04
CA THR A 712 -17.80 9.23 37.66
C THR A 712 -16.87 10.44 37.56
N THR A 713 -16.49 11.01 38.70
CA THR A 713 -15.59 12.15 38.84
C THR A 713 -14.39 11.76 39.69
N GLU A 714 -13.19 12.13 39.24
CA GLU A 714 -11.93 11.98 39.97
C GLU A 714 -11.94 12.86 41.24
N GLY A 715 -12.27 12.28 42.41
CA GLY A 715 -12.34 13.00 43.68
C GLY A 715 -11.03 13.67 44.13
N TRP A 716 -9.88 13.08 43.78
CA TRP A 716 -8.56 13.58 44.19
C TRP A 716 -8.23 15.01 43.69
N LYS A 717 -8.88 15.47 42.60
CA LYS A 717 -8.76 16.87 42.12
C LYS A 717 -9.63 17.86 42.89
N ALA A 718 -10.61 17.38 43.65
CA ALA A 718 -11.48 18.19 44.51
C ALA A 718 -11.02 18.20 45.98
N ASP A 719 -10.22 17.23 46.40
CA ASP A 719 -9.68 17.12 47.77
C ASP A 719 -8.84 18.35 48.18
N GLY A 720 -8.25 19.07 47.22
CA GLY A 720 -7.55 20.35 47.47
C GLY A 720 -8.46 21.57 47.70
N ARG A 721 -9.79 21.43 47.67
CA ARG A 721 -10.76 22.54 47.88
C ARG A 721 -11.52 22.47 49.21
N CYS A 722 -11.28 21.46 50.04
CA CYS A 722 -11.82 21.36 51.40
C CYS A 722 -10.92 22.01 52.46
N SER A 723 -10.21 23.08 52.10
CA SER A 723 -9.48 23.94 53.04
C SER A 723 -9.46 25.39 52.57
N GLN A 724 -10.64 26.02 52.54
CA GLN A 724 -10.80 27.48 52.64
C GLN A 724 -12.03 27.81 53.47
#